data_AF-A0A9D3MFR7-F1
#
_entry.id   AF-A0A9D3MFR7-F1
#
_cell.length_a   1.000
_cell.length_b   1.000
_cell.length_c   1.000
_cell.angle_alpha   90.00
_cell.angle_beta   90.00
_cell.angle_gamma   90.00
#
_symmetry.space_group_name_H-M   'P 1'
#
loop_
_entity.id
_entity.type
_entity.pdbx_description
1 polymer ?
#
loop_
_entity_poly.entity_id
_entity_poly.type
_entity_poly.pdbx_seq_one_letter_code
_entity_poly.pdbx_strand_id
1 'polypeptide(L)'
;HKGPHQENLGPQTPEHLTGTQTGPHQENLGPQTPGHLTGTKLGPLQENLGLQALGDLAGTKLGPLQENLGPQELGDLAGAQSGPLQERLRQMGELLLRASQNLVPAVERHSASTCTSPVPVAEHGVNTSGLFERKREFTVAEASTSTDSLPWNLAPEAVAGFSRQDLEQRLFSMLIMVEALSQQLASARAHRGHAPPPSDLRDRLVQTDHTELSQGVVFRELYVKAQERIRALELEQEQQERLLQELRSSSSTMTALGAETEHALSSVNEMGKIASEDQVSISEQMCRMRTLYGRFREALRRTEERMQRCTQEKLLMEQQREEALRTKEASLAVLEQLQSRHAAQVAELEKSVGCHLELLPALSTTYQEQVSLNEGYVESLQAADELLKDTISDQSRIYEELSKAQFLLRRTGPVLLKLHQKAAAALQAHDLQTRDANRMRDELEQTTSCLQDAQQEIGDLNLQVTILTSEMAVLRQRLSELEEDRAQAELRSTELSATLSSTQASYTFLQQALSAETHRLEEVQGESSRRLEELGGALAERDVQLAQTQRCLHELQTQLSNAREINEFLQMESEVSREQVVQSEALVKSHLQGLRERNLECEDLRQELRALRLQRDTLQEEVFSTQENARSLLLDMGNQLALASTDIILLHHIILLQPQQHLYPQHHPHLRPQHHPQHTEA
;
A
#
# COMPACT_ATOMS: atom_id res chain seq x y z
N HIS A 1 -30.58 -40.75 -47.83
CA HIS A 1 -31.16 -42.11 -47.77
C HIS A 1 -32.56 -42.01 -47.15
N LYS A 2 -33.56 -42.50 -47.89
CA LYS A 2 -34.91 -42.99 -47.52
C LYS A 2 -35.53 -42.58 -46.16
N GLY A 3 -36.75 -42.01 -46.21
CA GLY A 3 -37.78 -42.12 -45.16
C GLY A 3 -38.32 -43.56 -45.04
N PRO A 4 -39.57 -43.84 -44.56
CA PRO A 4 -40.69 -42.94 -44.29
C PRO A 4 -41.57 -43.29 -43.05
N HIS A 5 -42.68 -42.55 -42.92
CA HIS A 5 -44.01 -42.84 -42.34
C HIS A 5 -44.33 -44.23 -41.75
N GLN A 6 -45.12 -44.27 -40.66
CA GLN A 6 -46.49 -44.85 -40.69
C GLN A 6 -47.33 -44.64 -39.41
N GLU A 7 -48.63 -44.47 -39.67
CA GLU A 7 -49.80 -44.51 -38.78
C GLU A 7 -50.08 -45.94 -38.26
N ASN A 8 -50.83 -46.07 -37.16
CA ASN A 8 -51.99 -46.98 -36.97
C ASN A 8 -52.48 -46.94 -35.50
N LEU A 9 -53.73 -46.54 -35.25
CA LEU A 9 -54.94 -47.37 -35.02
C LEU A 9 -55.01 -48.06 -33.64
N GLY A 10 -56.14 -47.89 -32.94
CA GLY A 10 -56.44 -48.34 -31.56
C GLY A 10 -56.58 -49.86 -31.38
N PRO A 11 -57.55 -50.43 -30.62
CA PRO A 11 -58.45 -49.89 -29.58
C PRO A 11 -58.55 -50.83 -28.31
N GLN A 12 -59.54 -50.58 -27.45
CA GLN A 12 -60.21 -51.49 -26.48
C GLN A 12 -59.70 -51.64 -25.02
N THR A 13 -60.64 -51.30 -24.12
CA THR A 13 -60.89 -51.66 -22.70
C THR A 13 -61.06 -53.20 -22.49
N PRO A 14 -61.37 -53.82 -21.31
CA PRO A 14 -61.96 -53.29 -20.05
C PRO A 14 -61.58 -54.00 -18.69
N GLU A 15 -62.27 -53.58 -17.60
CA GLU A 15 -62.53 -54.24 -16.28
C GLU A 15 -61.35 -54.39 -15.27
N HIS A 16 -61.46 -54.26 -13.92
CA HIS A 16 -62.50 -54.63 -12.94
C HIS A 16 -62.31 -53.97 -11.54
N LEU A 17 -63.43 -53.59 -10.89
CA LEU A 17 -63.89 -53.73 -9.48
C LEU A 17 -63.00 -53.54 -8.22
N THR A 18 -63.50 -52.73 -7.27
CA THR A 18 -63.94 -53.02 -5.86
C THR A 18 -63.98 -51.67 -5.08
N GLY A 19 -64.94 -51.26 -4.25
CA GLY A 19 -66.09 -51.87 -3.61
C GLY A 19 -65.95 -51.80 -2.08
N THR A 20 -66.56 -50.81 -1.39
CA THR A 20 -67.09 -50.95 -0.01
C THR A 20 -68.00 -49.78 0.41
N GLN A 21 -69.19 -50.14 0.88
CA GLN A 21 -70.16 -49.32 1.63
C GLN A 21 -69.92 -49.47 3.15
N THR A 22 -70.40 -48.52 3.97
CA THR A 22 -71.36 -48.70 5.10
C THR A 22 -71.38 -47.47 6.02
N GLY A 23 -72.57 -47.11 6.53
CA GLY A 23 -72.86 -45.90 7.33
C GLY A 23 -72.73 -46.08 8.86
N PRO A 24 -73.71 -45.60 9.67
CA PRO A 24 -73.61 -44.34 10.43
C PRO A 24 -73.78 -44.52 11.97
N HIS A 25 -73.56 -43.46 12.77
CA HIS A 25 -74.05 -43.38 14.16
C HIS A 25 -74.27 -41.94 14.67
N GLN A 26 -75.48 -41.70 15.20
CA GLN A 26 -75.83 -40.67 16.20
C GLN A 26 -75.57 -41.22 17.61
N GLU A 27 -75.18 -40.38 18.58
CA GLU A 27 -75.98 -40.08 19.80
C GLU A 27 -75.25 -39.15 20.80
N ASN A 28 -76.08 -38.46 21.58
CA ASN A 28 -75.86 -37.41 22.58
C ASN A 28 -75.05 -37.81 23.82
N LEU A 29 -74.59 -36.79 24.59
CA LEU A 29 -74.87 -36.55 26.02
C LEU A 29 -74.14 -35.25 26.51
N GLY A 30 -74.87 -34.29 27.11
CA GLY A 30 -74.37 -32.99 27.66
C GLY A 30 -73.75 -33.12 29.07
N PRO A 31 -73.95 -32.18 30.04
CA PRO A 31 -74.27 -30.74 30.01
C PRO A 31 -73.36 -29.89 30.98
N GLN A 32 -73.55 -28.55 31.06
CA GLN A 32 -73.63 -27.72 32.30
C GLN A 32 -73.35 -26.21 32.05
N THR A 33 -74.32 -25.38 32.44
CA THR A 33 -74.31 -23.91 32.64
C THR A 33 -73.90 -23.58 34.11
N PRO A 34 -73.99 -22.36 34.73
CA PRO A 34 -74.57 -21.04 34.31
C PRO A 34 -73.85 -19.74 34.84
N GLY A 35 -74.41 -18.56 34.50
CA GLY A 35 -74.27 -17.29 35.26
C GLY A 35 -74.37 -16.00 34.41
N HIS A 36 -75.56 -15.39 34.25
CA HIS A 36 -76.06 -14.15 34.92
C HIS A 36 -75.38 -12.81 34.48
N LEU A 37 -76.03 -11.65 34.27
CA LEU A 37 -77.41 -11.17 34.04
C LEU A 37 -77.34 -9.63 33.74
N THR A 38 -78.52 -9.05 33.43
CA THR A 38 -78.96 -7.62 33.32
C THR A 38 -79.06 -7.09 31.88
N GLY A 39 -80.20 -6.66 31.32
CA GLY A 39 -81.53 -6.24 31.82
C GLY A 39 -81.85 -4.87 31.17
N THR A 40 -82.82 -4.71 30.26
CA THR A 40 -84.22 -4.20 30.41
C THR A 40 -84.92 -4.29 29.02
N LYS A 41 -86.08 -4.96 28.77
CA LYS A 41 -87.53 -4.66 29.03
C LYS A 41 -87.98 -3.26 28.51
N LEU A 42 -89.09 -2.97 27.80
CA LEU A 42 -90.39 -3.57 27.34
C LEU A 42 -90.92 -2.60 26.23
N GLY A 43 -91.43 -2.99 25.03
CA GLY A 43 -92.84 -3.34 24.65
C GLY A 43 -93.79 -2.13 24.45
N PRO A 44 -94.96 -2.19 23.74
CA PRO A 44 -95.44 -3.13 22.70
C PRO A 44 -96.36 -2.52 21.55
N LEU A 45 -96.65 -3.36 20.53
CA LEU A 45 -97.91 -3.60 19.75
C LEU A 45 -98.83 -2.47 19.18
N GLN A 46 -99.14 -2.56 17.86
CA GLN A 46 -100.47 -2.84 17.23
C GLN A 46 -100.41 -2.47 15.72
N GLU A 47 -100.64 -3.34 14.73
CA GLU A 47 -101.83 -4.12 14.35
C GLU A 47 -102.91 -3.28 13.62
N ASN A 48 -103.08 -3.54 12.30
CA ASN A 48 -104.31 -3.51 11.46
C ASN A 48 -103.90 -3.52 9.97
N LEU A 49 -104.07 -4.64 9.23
CA LEU A 49 -105.23 -4.99 8.37
C LEU A 49 -105.49 -3.93 7.28
N GLY A 50 -105.61 -4.21 5.97
CA GLY A 50 -105.71 -5.40 5.12
C GLY A 50 -105.82 -4.87 3.66
N LEU A 51 -105.15 -5.50 2.69
CA LEU A 51 -105.69 -6.40 1.67
C LEU A 51 -106.61 -5.80 0.58
N GLN A 52 -106.31 -6.24 -0.67
CA GLN A 52 -107.15 -6.35 -1.88
C GLN A 52 -107.32 -5.09 -2.76
N ALA A 53 -107.31 -5.15 -4.10
CA ALA A 53 -107.16 -6.22 -5.09
C ALA A 53 -107.08 -5.62 -6.52
N LEU A 54 -106.73 -6.48 -7.51
CA LEU A 54 -106.99 -6.39 -8.97
C LEU A 54 -106.19 -5.32 -9.75
N GLY A 55 -105.42 -5.61 -10.82
CA GLY A 55 -105.44 -6.73 -11.77
C GLY A 55 -106.50 -6.50 -12.85
N ASP A 56 -106.11 -5.97 -14.03
CA ASP A 56 -106.46 -6.50 -15.36
C ASP A 56 -106.28 -5.54 -16.58
N LEU A 57 -106.08 -6.19 -17.73
CA LEU A 57 -106.13 -5.78 -19.16
C LEU A 57 -104.97 -4.91 -19.72
N ALA A 58 -104.05 -5.43 -20.55
CA ALA A 58 -104.18 -5.98 -21.92
C ALA A 58 -104.11 -4.93 -23.05
N GLY A 59 -102.97 -4.92 -23.74
CA GLY A 59 -102.86 -4.99 -25.22
C GLY A 59 -103.15 -3.76 -26.08
N THR A 60 -102.12 -3.29 -26.81
CA THR A 60 -102.23 -2.97 -28.25
C THR A 60 -100.87 -3.03 -28.96
N LYS A 61 -100.88 -3.68 -30.13
CA LYS A 61 -99.82 -3.74 -31.14
C LYS A 61 -99.79 -2.44 -31.95
N LEU A 62 -98.64 -2.06 -32.50
CA LEU A 62 -98.37 -1.80 -33.93
C LEU A 62 -97.00 -1.12 -34.10
N GLY A 63 -96.24 -1.58 -35.10
CA GLY A 63 -94.86 -1.18 -35.37
C GLY A 63 -94.70 0.03 -36.30
N PRO A 64 -93.73 -0.01 -37.24
CA PRO A 64 -92.66 0.97 -37.36
C PRO A 64 -92.90 1.99 -38.47
N LEU A 65 -92.21 3.14 -38.41
CA LEU A 65 -91.99 4.00 -39.58
C LEU A 65 -90.53 4.35 -39.76
N GLN A 66 -90.15 4.17 -41.00
CA GLN A 66 -88.85 4.22 -41.64
C GLN A 66 -88.77 5.54 -42.43
N GLU A 67 -87.54 5.97 -42.73
CA GLU A 67 -87.17 6.89 -43.82
C GLU A 67 -87.50 8.40 -43.71
N ASN A 68 -86.46 9.22 -43.60
CA ASN A 68 -86.07 10.09 -44.72
C ASN A 68 -84.59 10.46 -44.70
N LEU A 69 -84.07 10.58 -45.92
CA LEU A 69 -82.68 10.67 -46.38
C LEU A 69 -82.04 12.04 -46.11
N GLY A 70 -80.69 12.08 -45.99
CA GLY A 70 -79.84 13.29 -45.91
C GLY A 70 -79.70 14.04 -47.26
N PRO A 71 -78.56 14.68 -47.61
CA PRO A 71 -77.29 14.94 -46.89
C PRO A 71 -76.73 16.40 -47.06
N GLN A 72 -75.56 16.69 -46.44
CA GLN A 72 -74.45 17.64 -46.81
C GLN A 72 -74.79 19.11 -47.19
N GLU A 73 -74.05 20.18 -46.85
CA GLU A 73 -72.70 20.44 -46.32
C GLU A 73 -72.56 21.97 -46.09
N LEU A 74 -71.51 22.39 -45.36
CA LEU A 74 -71.00 23.77 -45.14
C LEU A 74 -71.96 24.75 -44.40
N GLY A 75 -71.57 25.47 -43.37
CA GLY A 75 -70.26 26.05 -43.06
C GLY A 75 -70.49 27.53 -42.74
N ASP A 76 -69.98 27.97 -41.58
CA ASP A 76 -69.83 29.36 -41.11
C ASP A 76 -71.04 30.12 -40.52
N LEU A 77 -71.01 30.25 -39.19
CA LEU A 77 -71.11 31.47 -38.37
C LEU A 77 -71.48 31.04 -36.94
N ALA A 78 -70.51 30.68 -36.09
CA ALA A 78 -69.84 31.61 -35.18
C ALA A 78 -70.82 32.50 -34.37
N GLY A 79 -71.10 32.14 -33.12
CA GLY A 79 -71.77 33.04 -32.18
C GLY A 79 -72.27 32.42 -30.87
N ALA A 80 -71.39 32.42 -29.85
CA ALA A 80 -71.68 32.37 -28.39
C ALA A 80 -72.40 31.11 -27.84
N GLN A 81 -72.00 30.47 -26.73
CA GLN A 81 -71.68 31.07 -25.43
C GLN A 81 -70.61 30.22 -24.70
N SER A 82 -69.41 30.77 -24.51
CA SER A 82 -68.40 30.26 -23.58
C SER A 82 -68.64 30.92 -22.23
N GLY A 83 -68.87 30.13 -21.19
CA GLY A 83 -69.20 30.63 -19.86
C GLY A 83 -68.04 31.35 -19.14
N PRO A 84 -68.33 32.13 -18.08
CA PRO A 84 -67.37 32.97 -17.36
C PRO A 84 -66.22 32.19 -16.69
N LEU A 85 -66.36 30.87 -16.51
CA LEU A 85 -65.31 30.00 -15.95
C LEU A 85 -64.16 29.75 -16.94
N GLN A 86 -64.47 29.62 -18.23
CA GLN A 86 -63.48 29.34 -19.27
C GLN A 86 -62.64 30.58 -19.61
N GLU A 87 -63.27 31.76 -19.56
CA GLU A 87 -62.57 33.05 -19.64
C GLU A 87 -61.61 33.24 -18.45
N ARG A 88 -62.01 32.78 -17.25
CA ARG A 88 -61.19 32.89 -16.03
C ARG A 88 -59.99 31.93 -16.02
N LEU A 89 -60.15 30.73 -16.58
CA LEU A 89 -59.06 29.78 -16.79
C LEU A 89 -58.10 30.25 -17.89
N ARG A 90 -58.60 30.89 -18.95
CA ARG A 90 -57.75 31.49 -19.99
C ARG A 90 -56.95 32.70 -19.46
N GLN A 91 -57.58 33.56 -18.66
CA GLN A 91 -56.89 34.68 -17.99
C GLN A 91 -55.84 34.21 -16.98
N MET A 92 -56.08 33.09 -16.29
CA MET A 92 -55.10 32.48 -15.38
C MET A 92 -53.93 31.84 -16.14
N GLY A 93 -54.20 31.20 -17.29
CA GLY A 93 -53.17 30.68 -18.20
C GLY A 93 -52.30 31.78 -18.81
N GLU A 94 -52.89 32.91 -19.21
CA GLU A 94 -52.15 34.06 -19.75
C GLU A 94 -51.33 34.79 -18.67
N LEU A 95 -51.78 34.82 -17.41
CA LEU A 95 -51.01 35.35 -16.28
C LEU A 95 -49.82 34.45 -15.91
N LEU A 96 -49.97 33.13 -15.99
CA LEU A 96 -48.88 32.17 -15.76
C LEU A 96 -47.81 32.21 -16.87
N LEU A 97 -48.22 32.50 -18.12
CA LEU A 97 -47.29 32.65 -19.25
C LEU A 97 -46.56 34.00 -19.24
N ARG A 98 -47.19 35.07 -18.72
CA ARG A 98 -46.52 36.37 -18.51
C ARG A 98 -45.61 36.39 -17.28
N ALA A 99 -45.93 35.63 -16.24
CA ALA A 99 -45.09 35.51 -15.04
C ALA A 99 -43.80 34.71 -15.29
N SER A 100 -43.75 33.87 -16.33
CA SER A 100 -42.55 33.07 -16.69
C SER A 100 -41.56 33.80 -17.61
N GLN A 101 -41.89 34.97 -18.17
CA GLN A 101 -41.05 35.68 -19.15
C GLN A 101 -40.33 36.93 -18.63
N ASN A 102 -40.44 37.28 -17.33
CA ASN A 102 -39.88 38.54 -16.79
C ASN A 102 -39.01 38.37 -15.53
N LEU A 103 -38.13 37.37 -15.47
CA LEU A 103 -37.03 37.31 -14.49
C LEU A 103 -35.74 36.83 -15.16
N VAL A 104 -35.18 37.70 -16.02
CA VAL A 104 -33.76 37.70 -16.31
C VAL A 104 -33.25 39.12 -16.05
N PRO A 105 -32.41 39.29 -15.00
CA PRO A 105 -31.24 40.12 -15.12
C PRO A 105 -30.01 39.23 -15.09
N ALA A 106 -29.16 39.39 -16.10
CA ALA A 106 -27.79 38.93 -16.10
C ALA A 106 -27.04 39.61 -14.95
N VAL A 107 -26.69 38.84 -13.90
CA VAL A 107 -25.59 39.14 -12.98
C VAL A 107 -24.98 37.80 -12.54
N GLU A 108 -23.66 37.76 -12.66
CA GLU A 108 -22.73 36.73 -12.26
C GLU A 108 -23.06 36.10 -10.91
N ARG A 109 -23.04 34.76 -10.86
CA ARG A 109 -22.88 34.00 -9.62
C ARG A 109 -21.60 33.19 -9.70
N HIS A 110 -20.60 33.67 -8.97
CA HIS A 110 -19.65 32.79 -8.32
C HIS A 110 -20.43 31.79 -7.46
N SER A 111 -20.17 30.51 -7.65
CA SER A 111 -20.28 29.56 -6.55
C SER A 111 -19.34 28.39 -6.80
N ALA A 112 -18.58 28.10 -5.75
CA ALA A 112 -17.54 27.10 -5.67
C ALA A 112 -18.14 25.69 -5.88
N SER A 113 -17.61 24.99 -6.88
CA SER A 113 -17.65 23.54 -6.94
C SER A 113 -16.29 23.06 -7.40
N THR A 114 -15.54 22.57 -6.41
CA THR A 114 -14.23 21.96 -6.49
C THR A 114 -14.26 20.76 -7.43
N CYS A 115 -13.74 20.94 -8.65
CA CYS A 115 -13.42 19.85 -9.56
C CYS A 115 -12.02 19.32 -9.23
N THR A 116 -11.91 18.18 -8.58
CA THR A 116 -10.65 17.43 -8.50
C THR A 116 -10.45 16.64 -9.81
N SER A 117 -9.83 17.29 -10.78
CA SER A 117 -9.13 16.60 -11.87
C SER A 117 -7.72 16.20 -11.38
N PRO A 118 -7.17 15.03 -11.75
CA PRO A 118 -5.88 14.59 -11.23
C PRO A 118 -4.76 15.48 -11.78
N VAL A 119 -4.05 16.12 -10.86
CA VAL A 119 -2.77 16.80 -11.10
C VAL A 119 -1.74 15.73 -11.48
N PRO A 120 -1.02 15.87 -12.61
CA PRO A 120 0.19 15.08 -12.82
C PRO A 120 1.20 15.50 -11.75
N VAL A 121 1.56 14.55 -10.88
CA VAL A 121 2.61 14.71 -9.88
C VAL A 121 3.93 14.87 -10.62
N ALA A 122 4.31 16.12 -10.86
CA ALA A 122 5.67 16.51 -11.16
C ALA A 122 6.46 16.41 -9.85
N GLU A 123 7.25 15.35 -9.72
CA GLU A 123 8.25 15.18 -8.66
C GLU A 123 9.17 16.40 -8.63
N HIS A 124 8.96 17.29 -7.67
CA HIS A 124 9.94 18.30 -7.29
C HIS A 124 11.01 17.63 -6.43
N GLY A 125 11.98 17.01 -7.10
CA GLY A 125 13.31 16.84 -6.53
C GLY A 125 13.96 18.21 -6.40
N VAL A 126 14.19 18.65 -5.16
CA VAL A 126 14.99 19.84 -4.86
C VAL A 126 16.43 19.52 -5.27
N ASN A 127 16.81 19.94 -6.48
CA ASN A 127 18.20 20.09 -6.86
C ASN A 127 18.41 21.49 -7.45
N THR A 128 19.32 22.20 -6.80
CA THR A 128 19.80 23.52 -7.18
C THR A 128 20.59 23.45 -8.48
N SER A 129 19.97 23.82 -9.61
CA SER A 129 20.67 24.39 -10.77
C SER A 129 19.65 24.91 -11.77
N GLY A 130 19.58 26.24 -11.92
CA GLY A 130 18.70 26.89 -12.87
C GLY A 130 19.04 26.53 -14.32
N LEU A 131 18.05 26.04 -15.06
CA LEU A 131 18.08 25.98 -16.53
C LEU A 131 17.48 27.27 -17.07
N PHE A 132 18.33 28.16 -17.57
CA PHE A 132 17.94 29.26 -18.44
C PHE A 132 17.68 28.72 -19.84
N GLU A 133 16.52 29.08 -20.40
CA GLU A 133 16.19 28.85 -21.80
C GLU A 133 17.18 29.54 -22.74
N ARG A 134 17.64 28.76 -23.71
CA ARG A 134 18.50 29.15 -24.82
C ARG A 134 17.76 30.13 -25.74
N LYS A 135 18.18 31.40 -25.78
CA LYS A 135 17.95 32.29 -26.94
C LYS A 135 19.00 33.42 -27.01
N ARG A 136 19.68 33.46 -28.16
CA ARG A 136 20.67 34.42 -28.67
C ARG A 136 22.12 34.18 -28.24
N GLU A 137 22.79 33.38 -29.07
CA GLU A 137 24.24 33.41 -29.23
C GLU A 137 24.66 34.80 -29.75
N PHE A 138 25.35 35.57 -28.91
CA PHE A 138 26.24 36.63 -29.36
C PHE A 138 27.65 36.04 -29.38
N THR A 139 28.18 35.84 -30.58
CA THR A 139 29.58 35.51 -30.82
C THR A 139 30.43 36.76 -30.61
N VAL A 140 31.02 36.88 -29.43
CA VAL A 140 32.24 37.66 -29.24
C VAL A 140 33.25 36.73 -28.58
N ALA A 141 33.93 35.95 -29.41
CA ALA A 141 35.11 35.20 -29.00
C ALA A 141 36.31 36.14 -29.13
N GLU A 142 36.87 36.56 -27.99
CA GLU A 142 38.22 37.11 -27.95
C GLU A 142 39.20 36.00 -28.32
N ALA A 143 39.67 36.02 -29.57
CA ALA A 143 40.43 34.95 -30.21
C ALA A 143 41.91 34.82 -29.76
N SER A 144 42.25 35.20 -28.54
CA SER A 144 43.67 35.35 -28.15
C SER A 144 44.12 34.57 -26.91
N THR A 145 43.24 33.81 -26.23
CA THR A 145 43.64 33.00 -25.05
C THR A 145 43.02 31.60 -24.96
N SER A 146 42.21 31.15 -25.94
CA SER A 146 41.63 29.80 -25.88
C SER A 146 42.63 28.73 -26.35
N THR A 147 43.34 28.09 -25.43
CA THR A 147 44.08 26.84 -25.68
C THR A 147 43.17 25.60 -25.75
N ASP A 148 41.87 25.76 -25.49
CA ASP A 148 40.85 24.69 -25.49
C ASP A 148 40.43 24.18 -26.88
N SER A 149 40.87 24.83 -27.95
CA SER A 149 40.59 24.41 -29.34
C SER A 149 41.56 23.34 -29.86
N LEU A 150 42.54 22.93 -29.04
CA LEU A 150 43.55 21.95 -29.40
C LEU A 150 43.06 20.50 -29.23
N PRO A 151 43.29 19.60 -30.21
CA PRO A 151 42.76 18.23 -30.16
C PRO A 151 43.37 17.34 -29.06
N TRP A 152 44.42 17.81 -28.38
CA TRP A 152 45.14 17.08 -27.33
C TRP A 152 44.37 17.01 -26.00
N ASN A 153 43.36 17.87 -25.82
CA ASN A 153 42.50 17.93 -24.63
C ASN A 153 41.12 17.28 -24.84
N LEU A 154 40.89 16.61 -25.97
CA LEU A 154 39.60 16.01 -26.31
C LEU A 154 39.62 14.50 -26.10
N ALA A 155 38.58 13.97 -25.44
CA ALA A 155 38.36 12.54 -25.34
C ALA A 155 38.16 11.92 -26.75
N PRO A 156 38.62 10.69 -27.02
CA PRO A 156 38.56 10.05 -28.34
C PRO A 156 37.16 10.04 -28.97
N GLU A 157 36.12 9.98 -28.14
CA GLU A 157 34.70 9.95 -28.55
C GLU A 157 34.20 11.31 -29.09
N ALA A 158 34.82 12.42 -28.68
CA ALA A 158 34.45 13.77 -29.12
C ALA A 158 34.90 14.08 -30.56
N VAL A 159 35.87 13.33 -31.10
CA VAL A 159 36.41 13.52 -32.45
C VAL A 159 35.37 13.21 -33.54
N ALA A 160 34.43 12.31 -33.26
CA ALA A 160 33.37 11.92 -34.19
C ALA A 160 32.29 13.01 -34.40
N GLY A 161 32.23 14.03 -33.54
CA GLY A 161 31.24 15.11 -33.59
C GLY A 161 31.67 16.34 -34.40
N PHE A 162 32.92 16.42 -34.85
CA PHE A 162 33.42 17.58 -35.60
C PHE A 162 33.14 17.48 -37.10
N SER A 163 32.82 18.61 -37.73
CA SER A 163 32.79 18.66 -39.19
C SER A 163 34.21 18.51 -39.75
N ARG A 164 34.33 17.95 -40.95
CA ARG A 164 35.64 17.74 -41.60
C ARG A 164 36.44 19.04 -41.74
N GLN A 165 35.76 20.16 -42.02
CA GLN A 165 36.40 21.48 -42.14
C GLN A 165 36.96 21.97 -40.80
N ASP A 166 36.25 21.74 -39.69
CA ASP A 166 36.71 22.13 -38.35
C ASP A 166 37.92 21.30 -37.90
N LEU A 167 37.93 20.01 -38.26
CA LEU A 167 39.07 19.13 -37.99
C LEU A 167 40.30 19.56 -38.82
N GLU A 168 40.12 19.86 -40.11
CA GLU A 168 41.20 20.33 -40.99
C GLU A 168 41.79 21.67 -40.48
N GLN A 169 40.96 22.61 -40.04
CA GLN A 169 41.44 23.87 -39.44
C GLN A 169 42.18 23.66 -38.12
N ARG A 170 41.70 22.77 -37.24
CA ARG A 170 42.36 22.47 -35.97
C ARG A 170 43.69 21.74 -36.17
N LEU A 171 43.75 20.81 -37.12
CA LEU A 171 44.99 20.13 -37.49
C LEU A 171 46.00 21.09 -38.14
N PHE A 172 45.53 22.03 -38.95
CA PHE A 172 46.38 23.07 -39.53
C PHE A 172 46.95 24.01 -38.45
N SER A 173 46.12 24.46 -37.50
CA SER A 173 46.56 25.26 -36.36
C SER A 173 47.55 24.51 -35.45
N MET A 174 47.35 23.20 -35.28
CA MET A 174 48.27 22.33 -34.55
C MET A 174 49.61 22.21 -35.28
N LEU A 175 49.61 22.06 -36.61
CA LEU A 175 50.83 22.00 -37.41
C LEU A 175 51.65 23.29 -37.29
N ILE A 176 50.99 24.45 -37.31
CA ILE A 176 51.66 25.76 -37.10
C ILE A 176 52.30 25.84 -35.72
N MET A 177 51.61 25.37 -34.66
CA MET A 177 52.19 25.41 -33.31
C MET A 177 53.29 24.38 -33.11
N VAL A 178 53.18 23.19 -33.69
CA VAL A 178 54.27 22.19 -33.68
C VAL A 178 55.48 22.71 -34.43
N GLU A 179 55.29 23.43 -35.53
CA GLU A 179 56.37 24.07 -36.29
C GLU A 179 56.99 25.27 -35.51
N ALA A 180 56.18 26.07 -34.83
CA ALA A 180 56.70 27.14 -33.96
C ALA A 180 57.48 26.58 -32.77
N LEU A 181 56.98 25.51 -32.13
CA LEU A 181 57.65 24.82 -31.04
C LEU A 181 58.89 24.06 -31.52
N SER A 182 58.90 23.50 -32.73
CA SER A 182 60.07 22.85 -33.33
C SER A 182 61.17 23.89 -33.62
N GLN A 183 60.80 25.07 -34.11
CA GLN A 183 61.71 26.21 -34.31
C GLN A 183 62.19 26.82 -32.98
N GLN A 184 61.35 26.85 -31.93
CA GLN A 184 61.74 27.22 -30.57
C GLN A 184 62.67 26.19 -29.93
N LEU A 185 62.46 24.89 -30.16
CA LEU A 185 63.37 23.84 -29.71
C LEU A 185 64.68 23.84 -30.51
N ALA A 186 64.63 24.13 -31.82
CA ALA A 186 65.81 24.27 -32.65
C ALA A 186 66.63 25.51 -32.26
N SER A 187 65.98 26.63 -31.96
CA SER A 187 66.66 27.84 -31.46
C SER A 187 67.17 27.67 -30.02
N ALA A 188 66.45 26.96 -29.15
CA ALA A 188 66.92 26.60 -27.80
C ALA A 188 68.10 25.61 -27.83
N ARG A 189 68.14 24.69 -28.80
CA ARG A 189 69.31 23.83 -29.06
C ARG A 189 70.48 24.62 -29.64
N ALA A 190 70.25 25.64 -30.47
CA ALA A 190 71.28 26.55 -30.98
C ALA A 190 71.81 27.52 -29.89
N HIS A 191 71.01 27.83 -28.86
CA HIS A 191 71.41 28.64 -27.70
C HIS A 191 71.99 27.81 -26.54
N ARG A 192 72.10 26.48 -26.67
CA ARG A 192 72.94 25.67 -25.79
C ARG A 192 74.40 25.88 -26.20
N GLY A 193 74.94 27.02 -25.76
CA GLY A 193 76.36 27.35 -25.89
C GLY A 193 77.21 26.16 -25.46
N HIS A 194 78.11 25.77 -26.35
CA HIS A 194 79.16 24.80 -26.11
C HIS A 194 79.92 25.14 -24.82
N ALA A 195 79.59 24.47 -23.71
CA ALA A 195 80.61 24.13 -22.73
C ALA A 195 81.48 23.04 -23.38
N PRO A 196 82.82 23.23 -23.46
CA PRO A 196 83.67 22.25 -24.10
C PRO A 196 83.70 20.95 -23.28
N PRO A 197 83.82 19.78 -23.93
CA PRO A 197 83.99 18.49 -23.25
C PRO A 197 85.27 18.49 -22.39
N PRO A 198 85.31 17.76 -21.27
CA PRO A 198 86.44 17.73 -20.35
C PRO A 198 87.56 16.83 -20.88
N SER A 199 88.11 17.17 -22.05
CA SER A 199 89.17 16.38 -22.68
C SER A 199 90.27 17.20 -23.36
N ASP A 200 90.15 18.53 -23.49
CA ASP A 200 91.16 19.38 -24.17
C ASP A 200 91.91 20.37 -23.25
N LEU A 201 91.94 20.15 -21.93
CA LEU A 201 92.69 20.98 -20.98
C LEU A 201 94.01 20.37 -20.48
N ARG A 202 94.51 19.30 -21.12
CA ARG A 202 95.80 18.69 -20.72
C ARG A 202 97.04 19.21 -21.44
N ASP A 203 96.90 20.10 -22.42
CA ASP A 203 98.04 20.59 -23.23
C ASP A 203 98.16 22.11 -23.26
N ARG A 204 98.23 22.75 -22.08
CA ARG A 204 98.87 24.06 -21.98
C ARG A 204 99.97 24.04 -20.94
N LEU A 205 101.20 24.15 -21.43
CA LEU A 205 102.40 24.40 -20.66
C LEU A 205 102.17 25.59 -19.71
N VAL A 206 102.18 25.31 -18.41
CA VAL A 206 102.60 26.29 -17.41
C VAL A 206 103.86 25.73 -16.78
N GLN A 207 104.96 26.19 -17.34
CA GLN A 207 106.28 26.22 -16.74
C GLN A 207 106.15 26.91 -15.37
N THR A 208 106.31 26.16 -14.28
CA THR A 208 106.60 26.74 -12.96
C THR A 208 107.94 26.19 -12.51
N ASP A 209 108.96 27.00 -12.76
CA ASP A 209 110.25 26.87 -12.11
C ASP A 209 110.09 27.17 -10.61
N HIS A 210 110.83 26.41 -9.81
CA HIS A 210 111.18 26.63 -8.40
C HIS A 210 110.30 25.98 -7.32
N THR A 211 110.84 24.87 -6.83
CA THR A 211 110.65 24.25 -5.52
C THR A 211 110.82 25.24 -4.37
N GLU A 212 109.78 25.45 -3.55
CA GLU A 212 109.94 25.70 -2.12
C GLU A 212 108.83 25.00 -1.31
N LEU A 213 109.24 24.33 -0.24
CA LEU A 213 108.47 23.46 0.64
C LEU A 213 107.44 24.25 1.48
N SER A 214 106.29 24.60 0.87
CA SER A 214 105.10 25.13 1.56
C SER A 214 103.80 24.47 1.04
N GLN A 215 103.89 23.25 0.52
CA GLN A 215 102.78 22.56 -0.13
C GLN A 215 101.83 21.83 0.85
N GLY A 216 102.21 21.66 2.12
CA GLY A 216 101.40 20.92 3.10
C GLY A 216 100.06 21.57 3.45
N VAL A 217 99.97 22.91 3.42
CA VAL A 217 98.73 23.62 3.80
C VAL A 217 97.72 23.64 2.65
N VAL A 218 98.16 23.92 1.42
CA VAL A 218 97.26 24.01 0.25
C VAL A 218 96.72 22.63 -0.15
N PHE A 219 97.54 21.57 -0.14
CA PHE A 219 97.04 20.21 -0.40
C PHE A 219 96.13 19.70 0.72
N ARG A 220 96.40 20.09 1.98
CA ARG A 220 95.52 19.74 3.11
C ARG A 220 94.18 20.45 3.02
N GLU A 221 94.14 21.73 2.68
CA GLU A 221 92.88 22.47 2.47
C GLU A 221 92.07 21.92 1.29
N LEU A 222 92.72 21.54 0.19
CA LEU A 222 92.06 20.88 -0.94
C LEU A 222 91.53 19.50 -0.57
N TYR A 223 92.27 18.71 0.22
CA TYR A 223 91.82 17.42 0.70
C TYR A 223 90.63 17.53 1.67
N VAL A 224 90.65 18.51 2.59
CA VAL A 224 89.53 18.79 3.50
C VAL A 224 88.30 19.22 2.71
N LYS A 225 88.44 20.15 1.74
CA LYS A 225 87.32 20.55 0.85
C LYS A 225 86.79 19.39 0.01
N ALA A 226 87.67 18.51 -0.47
CA ALA A 226 87.26 17.31 -1.20
C ALA A 226 86.50 16.33 -0.29
N GLN A 227 86.95 16.12 0.95
CA GLN A 227 86.23 15.31 1.93
C GLN A 227 84.89 15.92 2.32
N GLU A 228 84.80 17.24 2.52
CA GLU A 228 83.55 17.94 2.78
C GLU A 228 82.58 17.81 1.59
N ARG A 229 83.08 17.91 0.35
CA ARG A 229 82.25 17.69 -0.84
C ARG A 229 81.80 16.24 -1.00
N ILE A 230 82.65 15.27 -0.70
CA ILE A 230 82.29 13.84 -0.70
C ILE A 230 81.18 13.60 0.34
N ARG A 231 81.33 14.10 1.57
CA ARG A 231 80.29 13.99 2.60
C ARG A 231 78.98 14.66 2.22
N ALA A 232 79.04 15.82 1.57
CA ALA A 232 77.84 16.50 1.06
C ALA A 232 77.15 15.69 -0.04
N LEU A 233 77.92 15.05 -0.93
CA LEU A 233 77.39 14.17 -1.98
C LEU A 233 76.82 12.86 -1.42
N GLU A 234 77.44 12.27 -0.39
CA GLU A 234 76.91 11.10 0.34
C GLU A 234 75.57 11.45 1.01
N LEU A 235 75.47 12.63 1.65
CA LEU A 235 74.23 13.11 2.24
C LEU A 235 73.14 13.37 1.18
N GLU A 236 73.50 14.00 0.05
CA GLU A 236 72.59 14.19 -1.08
C GLU A 236 72.11 12.84 -1.66
N GLN A 237 73.00 11.84 -1.74
CA GLN A 237 72.65 10.49 -2.16
C GLN A 237 71.69 9.81 -1.19
N GLU A 238 71.93 9.89 0.12
CA GLU A 238 71.01 9.37 1.14
C GLU A 238 69.62 10.03 1.05
N GLN A 239 69.58 11.35 0.83
CA GLN A 239 68.31 12.08 0.63
C GLN A 239 67.60 11.62 -0.64
N GLN A 240 68.33 11.40 -1.72
CA GLN A 240 67.77 10.88 -2.97
C GLN A 240 67.23 9.45 -2.81
N GLU A 241 67.93 8.59 -2.08
CA GLU A 241 67.48 7.23 -1.77
C GLU A 241 66.22 7.22 -0.90
N ARG A 242 66.14 8.11 0.12
CA ARG A 242 64.93 8.30 0.93
C ARG A 242 63.75 8.76 0.08
N LEU A 243 63.93 9.76 -0.78
CA LEU A 243 62.87 10.23 -1.69
C LEU A 243 62.40 9.13 -2.65
N LEU A 244 63.33 8.32 -3.18
CA LEU A 244 62.96 7.17 -4.03
C LEU A 244 62.17 6.11 -3.24
N GLN A 245 62.50 5.88 -1.97
CA GLN A 245 61.77 4.96 -1.12
C GLN A 245 60.36 5.50 -0.79
N GLU A 246 60.23 6.79 -0.49
CA GLU A 246 58.94 7.46 -0.28
C GLU A 246 58.06 7.43 -1.53
N LEU A 247 58.65 7.64 -2.71
CA LEU A 247 57.93 7.57 -3.98
C LEU A 247 57.47 6.13 -4.28
N ARG A 248 58.30 5.13 -3.96
CA ARG A 248 57.91 3.71 -4.06
C ARG A 248 56.81 3.34 -3.07
N SER A 249 56.88 3.80 -1.82
CA SER A 249 55.81 3.56 -0.84
C SER A 249 54.52 4.24 -1.27
N SER A 250 54.58 5.50 -1.73
CA SER A 250 53.42 6.23 -2.26
C SER A 250 52.80 5.54 -3.48
N SER A 251 53.63 4.99 -4.37
CA SER A 251 53.15 4.20 -5.51
C SER A 251 52.45 2.92 -5.05
N SER A 252 53.02 2.19 -4.09
CA SER A 252 52.40 0.98 -3.54
C SER A 252 51.06 1.28 -2.85
N THR A 253 50.96 2.38 -2.09
CA THR A 253 49.70 2.81 -1.48
C THR A 253 48.67 3.23 -2.52
N MET A 254 49.08 3.92 -3.60
CA MET A 254 48.17 4.24 -4.71
C MET A 254 47.66 2.98 -5.41
N THR A 255 48.51 1.97 -5.62
CA THR A 255 48.04 0.70 -6.22
C THR A 255 47.08 -0.06 -5.30
N ALA A 256 47.31 -0.05 -3.99
CA ALA A 256 46.40 -0.66 -3.01
C ALA A 256 45.05 0.07 -2.97
N LEU A 257 45.07 1.40 -2.90
CA LEU A 257 43.86 2.22 -2.99
C LEU A 257 43.13 2.01 -4.33
N GLY A 258 43.86 1.90 -5.44
CA GLY A 258 43.30 1.56 -6.75
C GLY A 258 42.52 0.25 -6.70
N ALA A 259 43.14 -0.82 -6.18
CA ALA A 259 42.49 -2.13 -6.04
C ALA A 259 41.26 -2.10 -5.10
N GLU A 260 41.33 -1.37 -3.99
CA GLU A 260 40.20 -1.17 -3.09
C GLU A 260 39.05 -0.42 -3.77
N THR A 261 39.35 0.62 -4.54
CA THR A 261 38.32 1.36 -5.31
C THR A 261 37.71 0.50 -6.41
N GLU A 262 38.48 -0.31 -7.13
CA GLU A 262 37.95 -1.25 -8.12
C GLU A 262 37.06 -2.32 -7.50
N HIS A 263 37.44 -2.84 -6.32
CA HIS A 263 36.61 -3.78 -5.56
C HIS A 263 35.30 -3.11 -5.10
N ALA A 264 35.36 -1.89 -4.57
CA ALA A 264 34.19 -1.13 -4.17
C ALA A 264 33.26 -0.86 -5.37
N LEU A 265 33.81 -0.46 -6.53
CA LEU A 265 33.04 -0.27 -7.75
C LEU A 265 32.40 -1.58 -8.24
N SER A 266 33.11 -2.70 -8.16
CA SER A 266 32.58 -4.02 -8.51
C SER A 266 31.42 -4.41 -7.58
N SER A 267 31.54 -4.16 -6.28
CA SER A 267 30.48 -4.38 -5.29
C SER A 267 29.26 -3.50 -5.56
N VAL A 268 29.46 -2.21 -5.89
CA VAL A 268 28.37 -1.28 -6.25
C VAL A 268 27.67 -1.74 -7.54
N ASN A 269 28.42 -2.19 -8.54
CA ASN A 269 27.84 -2.72 -9.77
C ASN A 269 26.98 -3.96 -9.49
N GLU A 270 27.42 -4.85 -8.60
CA GLU A 270 26.65 -6.04 -8.24
C GLU A 270 25.37 -5.67 -7.46
N MET A 271 25.45 -4.75 -6.50
CA MET A 271 24.26 -4.21 -5.84
C MET A 271 23.31 -3.55 -6.85
N GLY A 272 23.84 -2.85 -7.85
CA GLY A 272 23.06 -2.27 -8.94
C GLY A 272 22.31 -3.32 -9.76
N LYS A 273 22.93 -4.47 -10.05
CA LYS A 273 22.26 -5.59 -10.73
C LYS A 273 21.15 -6.17 -9.87
N ILE A 274 21.41 -6.46 -8.59
CA ILE A 274 20.39 -6.96 -7.66
C ILE A 274 19.21 -5.99 -7.59
N ALA A 275 19.47 -4.70 -7.43
CA ALA A 275 18.43 -3.68 -7.41
C ALA A 275 17.62 -3.63 -8.72
N SER A 276 18.29 -3.82 -9.87
CA SER A 276 17.60 -3.87 -11.17
C SER A 276 16.73 -5.13 -11.32
N GLU A 277 17.17 -6.28 -10.81
CA GLU A 277 16.40 -7.53 -10.79
C GLU A 277 15.18 -7.42 -9.87
N ASP A 278 15.36 -6.83 -8.68
CA ASP A 278 14.27 -6.53 -7.75
C ASP A 278 13.25 -5.58 -8.37
N GLN A 279 13.70 -4.53 -9.06
CA GLN A 279 12.82 -3.60 -9.77
C GLN A 279 11.99 -4.32 -10.85
N VAL A 280 12.60 -5.22 -11.62
CA VAL A 280 11.89 -6.04 -12.62
C VAL A 280 10.90 -6.97 -11.93
N SER A 281 11.30 -7.67 -10.87
CA SER A 281 10.43 -8.56 -10.07
C SER A 281 9.20 -7.83 -9.52
N ILE A 282 9.39 -6.64 -8.95
CA ILE A 282 8.30 -5.79 -8.45
C ILE A 282 7.37 -5.37 -9.60
N SER A 283 7.93 -5.00 -10.76
CA SER A 283 7.12 -4.61 -11.93
C SER A 283 6.26 -5.78 -12.43
N GLU A 284 6.79 -7.00 -12.43
CA GLU A 284 6.04 -8.20 -12.77
C GLU A 284 4.94 -8.49 -11.75
N GLN A 285 5.24 -8.38 -10.45
CA GLN A 285 4.27 -8.57 -9.38
C GLN A 285 3.13 -7.54 -9.48
N MET A 286 3.43 -6.28 -9.75
CA MET A 286 2.42 -5.24 -9.99
C MET A 286 1.57 -5.54 -11.23
N CYS A 287 2.18 -6.04 -12.31
CA CYS A 287 1.44 -6.48 -13.50
C CYS A 287 0.49 -7.64 -13.16
N ARG A 288 0.96 -8.67 -12.43
CA ARG A 288 0.13 -9.79 -11.97
C ARG A 288 -1.04 -9.30 -11.11
N MET A 289 -0.78 -8.40 -10.16
CA MET A 289 -1.81 -7.80 -9.30
C MET A 289 -2.84 -7.01 -10.12
N ARG A 290 -2.38 -6.24 -11.12
CA ARG A 290 -3.27 -5.49 -12.03
C ARG A 290 -4.17 -6.42 -12.84
N THR A 291 -3.63 -7.51 -13.38
CA THR A 291 -4.42 -8.53 -14.09
C THR A 291 -5.44 -9.19 -13.17
N LEU A 292 -5.05 -9.49 -11.93
CA LEU A 292 -5.91 -10.11 -10.93
C LEU A 292 -7.07 -9.18 -10.53
N TYR A 293 -6.78 -7.89 -10.31
CA TYR A 293 -7.78 -6.85 -10.10
C TYR A 293 -8.72 -6.70 -11.29
N GLY A 294 -8.19 -6.74 -12.52
CA GLY A 294 -9.00 -6.75 -13.74
C GLY A 294 -9.99 -7.92 -13.78
N ARG A 295 -9.52 -9.14 -13.46
CA ARG A 295 -10.38 -10.34 -13.38
C ARG A 295 -11.47 -10.21 -12.32
N PHE A 296 -11.15 -9.65 -11.15
CA PHE A 296 -12.16 -9.40 -10.11
C PHE A 296 -13.22 -8.39 -10.56
N ARG A 297 -12.80 -7.28 -11.18
CA ARG A 297 -13.74 -6.31 -11.76
C ARG A 297 -14.64 -6.93 -12.81
N GLU A 298 -14.09 -7.74 -13.70
CA GLU A 298 -14.89 -8.45 -14.71
C GLU A 298 -15.87 -9.46 -14.08
N ALA A 299 -15.43 -10.19 -13.05
CA ALA A 299 -16.31 -11.11 -12.32
C ALA A 299 -17.48 -10.37 -11.65
N LEU A 300 -17.20 -9.25 -10.98
CA LEU A 300 -18.22 -8.38 -10.39
C LEU A 300 -19.20 -7.86 -11.45
N ARG A 301 -18.70 -7.38 -12.59
CA ARG A 301 -19.53 -6.94 -13.70
C ARG A 301 -20.43 -8.07 -14.23
N ARG A 302 -19.89 -9.30 -14.38
CA ARG A 302 -20.68 -10.47 -14.80
C ARG A 302 -21.75 -10.84 -13.77
N THR A 303 -21.47 -10.71 -12.47
CA THR A 303 -22.48 -10.97 -11.43
C THR A 303 -23.57 -9.90 -11.43
N GLU A 304 -23.21 -8.64 -11.63
CA GLU A 304 -24.17 -7.53 -11.76
C GLU A 304 -25.09 -7.73 -12.97
N GLU A 305 -24.54 -8.07 -14.14
CA GLU A 305 -25.33 -8.39 -15.33
C GLU A 305 -26.28 -9.58 -15.11
N ARG A 306 -25.84 -10.61 -14.37
CA ARG A 306 -26.70 -11.77 -14.04
C ARG A 306 -27.83 -11.37 -13.09
N MET A 307 -27.55 -10.52 -12.10
CA MET A 307 -28.58 -10.00 -11.19
C MET A 307 -29.59 -9.16 -11.96
N GLN A 308 -29.13 -8.27 -12.84
CA GLN A 308 -30.01 -7.47 -13.70
C GLN A 308 -30.90 -8.36 -14.58
N ARG A 309 -30.33 -9.38 -15.23
CA ARG A 309 -31.11 -10.38 -15.99
C ARG A 309 -32.15 -11.09 -15.13
N CYS A 310 -31.77 -11.56 -13.94
CA CYS A 310 -32.69 -12.22 -13.02
C CYS A 310 -33.82 -11.28 -12.57
N THR A 311 -33.52 -10.00 -12.33
CA THR A 311 -34.57 -9.01 -11.99
C THR A 311 -35.50 -8.75 -13.18
N GLN A 312 -34.97 -8.67 -14.40
CA GLN A 312 -35.79 -8.52 -15.61
C GLN A 312 -36.67 -9.74 -15.85
N GLU A 313 -36.12 -10.95 -15.71
CA GLU A 313 -36.87 -12.20 -15.80
C GLU A 313 -37.99 -12.25 -14.76
N LYS A 314 -37.73 -11.86 -13.50
CA LYS A 314 -38.77 -11.74 -12.47
C LYS A 314 -39.88 -10.78 -12.86
N LEU A 315 -39.55 -9.59 -13.36
CA LEU A 315 -40.54 -8.61 -13.80
C LEU A 315 -41.39 -9.14 -14.95
N LEU A 316 -40.78 -9.81 -15.93
CA LEU A 316 -41.51 -10.46 -17.02
C LEU A 316 -42.45 -11.56 -16.51
N MET A 317 -42.00 -12.38 -15.56
CA MET A 317 -42.82 -13.42 -14.95
C MET A 317 -43.96 -12.82 -14.12
N GLU A 318 -43.75 -11.71 -13.43
CA GLU A 318 -44.79 -10.97 -12.71
C GLU A 318 -45.86 -10.42 -13.67
N GLN A 319 -45.44 -9.82 -14.79
CA GLN A 319 -46.37 -9.35 -15.82
C GLN A 319 -47.20 -10.50 -16.40
N GLN A 320 -46.56 -11.62 -16.77
CA GLN A 320 -47.27 -12.80 -17.26
C GLN A 320 -48.25 -13.37 -16.23
N ARG A 321 -47.86 -13.38 -14.95
CA ARG A 321 -48.74 -13.81 -13.85
C ARG A 321 -49.95 -12.88 -13.71
N GLU A 322 -49.77 -11.56 -13.79
CA GLU A 322 -50.87 -10.60 -13.75
C GLU A 322 -51.82 -10.77 -14.94
N GLU A 323 -51.31 -10.98 -16.14
CA GLU A 323 -52.13 -11.26 -17.32
C GLU A 323 -52.92 -12.58 -17.17
N ALA A 324 -52.29 -13.62 -16.63
CA ALA A 324 -52.97 -14.87 -16.31
C ALA A 324 -54.07 -14.68 -15.25
N LEU A 325 -53.87 -13.79 -14.27
CA LEU A 325 -54.89 -13.45 -13.29
C LEU A 325 -56.06 -12.67 -13.92
N ARG A 326 -55.78 -11.66 -14.75
CA ARG A 326 -56.83 -10.90 -15.46
C ARG A 326 -57.66 -11.80 -16.36
N THR A 327 -57.02 -12.73 -17.09
CA THR A 327 -57.74 -13.69 -17.94
C THR A 327 -58.57 -14.67 -17.11
N LYS A 328 -58.07 -15.13 -15.96
CA LYS A 328 -58.84 -15.93 -15.00
C LYS A 328 -60.07 -15.16 -14.48
N GLU A 329 -59.90 -13.92 -14.04
CA GLU A 329 -60.99 -13.07 -13.57
C GLU A 329 -62.05 -12.86 -14.65
N ALA A 330 -61.64 -12.57 -15.90
CA ALA A 330 -62.55 -12.47 -17.03
C ALA A 330 -63.32 -13.78 -17.29
N SER A 331 -62.67 -14.95 -17.16
CA SER A 331 -63.34 -16.24 -17.31
C SER A 331 -64.35 -16.51 -16.19
N LEU A 332 -64.05 -16.12 -14.95
CA LEU A 332 -64.96 -16.23 -13.82
C LEU A 332 -66.17 -15.31 -14.00
N ALA A 333 -65.98 -14.08 -14.46
CA ALA A 333 -67.07 -13.16 -14.75
C ALA A 333 -68.04 -13.72 -15.82
N VAL A 334 -67.51 -14.37 -16.87
CA VAL A 334 -68.35 -15.06 -17.87
C VAL A 334 -69.09 -16.25 -17.25
N LEU A 335 -68.44 -17.02 -16.39
CA LEU A 335 -69.09 -18.13 -15.68
C LEU A 335 -70.21 -17.64 -14.75
N GLU A 336 -70.01 -16.55 -14.02
CA GLU A 336 -71.02 -15.92 -13.19
C GLU A 336 -72.21 -15.43 -14.02
N GLN A 337 -71.97 -14.78 -15.17
CA GLN A 337 -73.02 -14.38 -16.11
C GLN A 337 -73.80 -15.58 -16.68
N LEU A 338 -73.11 -16.68 -16.99
CA LEU A 338 -73.77 -17.91 -17.42
C LEU A 338 -74.61 -18.48 -16.28
N GLN A 339 -74.10 -18.54 -15.06
CA GLN A 339 -74.86 -19.01 -13.90
C GLN A 339 -76.10 -18.16 -13.65
N SER A 340 -75.99 -16.82 -13.69
CA SER A 340 -77.14 -15.93 -13.52
C SER A 340 -78.17 -16.11 -14.63
N ARG A 341 -77.74 -16.32 -15.88
CA ARG A 341 -78.63 -16.61 -17.01
C ARG A 341 -79.35 -17.95 -16.83
N HIS A 342 -78.63 -19.01 -16.45
CA HIS A 342 -79.26 -20.31 -16.21
C HIS A 342 -80.23 -20.24 -15.03
N ALA A 343 -79.88 -19.54 -13.94
CA ALA A 343 -80.78 -19.33 -12.82
C ALA A 343 -82.06 -18.57 -13.23
N ALA A 344 -81.94 -17.53 -14.06
CA ALA A 344 -83.09 -16.81 -14.61
C ALA A 344 -83.97 -17.71 -15.51
N GLN A 345 -83.36 -18.53 -16.36
CA GLN A 345 -84.09 -19.50 -17.19
C GLN A 345 -84.81 -20.56 -16.35
N VAL A 346 -84.18 -21.07 -15.30
CA VAL A 346 -84.81 -22.01 -14.36
C VAL A 346 -86.00 -21.35 -13.68
N ALA A 347 -85.85 -20.12 -13.18
CA ALA A 347 -86.96 -19.37 -12.56
C ALA A 347 -88.12 -19.12 -13.54
N GLU A 348 -87.83 -18.82 -14.82
CA GLU A 348 -88.85 -18.67 -15.86
C GLU A 348 -89.57 -19.98 -16.14
N LEU A 349 -88.83 -21.10 -16.23
CA LEU A 349 -89.40 -22.43 -16.39
C LEU A 349 -90.27 -22.82 -15.18
N GLU A 350 -89.78 -22.62 -13.96
CA GLU A 350 -90.54 -22.85 -12.72
C GLU A 350 -91.83 -22.04 -12.70
N LYS A 351 -91.78 -20.77 -13.10
CA LYS A 351 -92.98 -19.92 -13.23
C LYS A 351 -93.95 -20.48 -14.27
N SER A 352 -93.46 -20.88 -15.44
CA SER A 352 -94.31 -21.44 -16.50
C SER A 352 -94.99 -22.74 -16.05
N VAL A 353 -94.26 -23.62 -15.37
CA VAL A 353 -94.80 -24.87 -14.79
C VAL A 353 -95.80 -24.54 -13.68
N GLY A 354 -95.51 -23.55 -12.82
CA GLY A 354 -96.44 -23.05 -11.81
C GLY A 354 -97.76 -22.56 -12.42
N CYS A 355 -97.70 -21.75 -13.48
CA CYS A 355 -98.89 -21.30 -14.21
C CYS A 355 -99.68 -22.47 -14.80
N HIS A 356 -99.01 -23.50 -15.34
CA HIS A 356 -99.69 -24.71 -15.84
C HIS A 356 -100.36 -25.52 -14.72
N LEU A 357 -99.70 -25.62 -13.55
CA LEU A 357 -100.25 -26.30 -12.37
C LEU A 357 -101.45 -25.55 -11.78
N GLU A 358 -101.51 -24.22 -11.87
CA GLU A 358 -102.66 -23.40 -11.47
C GLU A 358 -103.80 -23.44 -12.51
N LEU A 359 -103.47 -23.51 -13.81
CA LEU A 359 -104.45 -23.56 -14.89
C LEU A 359 -105.25 -24.87 -14.90
N LEU A 360 -104.62 -26.01 -14.60
CA LEU A 360 -105.27 -27.32 -14.56
C LEU A 360 -106.50 -27.38 -13.62
N PRO A 361 -106.42 -26.99 -12.34
CA PRO A 361 -107.57 -26.98 -11.44
C PRO A 361 -108.59 -25.91 -11.85
N ALA A 362 -108.17 -24.75 -12.35
CA ALA A 362 -109.07 -23.73 -12.86
C ALA A 362 -109.89 -24.24 -14.06
N LEU A 363 -109.25 -24.92 -15.03
CA LEU A 363 -109.93 -25.57 -16.15
C LEU A 363 -110.87 -26.69 -15.69
N SER A 364 -110.46 -27.50 -14.72
CA SER A 364 -111.35 -28.52 -14.13
C SER A 364 -112.59 -27.90 -13.49
N THR A 365 -112.43 -26.76 -12.81
CA THR A 365 -113.53 -26.04 -12.14
C THR A 365 -114.47 -25.40 -13.16
N THR A 366 -113.93 -24.66 -14.13
CA THR A 366 -114.74 -24.06 -15.21
C THR A 366 -115.46 -25.11 -16.06
N TYR A 367 -114.86 -26.28 -16.28
CA TYR A 367 -115.53 -27.38 -16.95
C TYR A 367 -116.72 -27.91 -16.13
N GLN A 368 -116.57 -28.08 -14.82
CA GLN A 368 -117.68 -28.46 -13.93
C GLN A 368 -118.79 -27.40 -13.91
N GLU A 369 -118.41 -26.12 -13.81
CA GLU A 369 -119.35 -24.99 -13.88
C GLU A 369 -120.09 -24.96 -15.22
N GLN A 370 -119.41 -25.22 -16.34
CA GLN A 370 -120.03 -25.27 -17.65
C GLN A 370 -120.99 -26.46 -17.83
N VAL A 371 -120.69 -27.62 -17.22
CA VAL A 371 -121.63 -28.74 -17.15
C VAL A 371 -122.88 -28.33 -16.36
N SER A 372 -122.72 -27.70 -15.19
CA SER A 372 -123.86 -27.23 -14.38
C SER A 372 -124.69 -26.14 -15.06
N LEU A 373 -124.05 -25.24 -15.81
CA LEU A 373 -124.72 -24.20 -16.58
C LEU A 373 -125.52 -24.81 -17.73
N ASN A 374 -124.97 -25.81 -18.43
CA ASN A 374 -125.68 -26.52 -19.48
C ASN A 374 -126.90 -27.27 -18.93
N GLU A 375 -126.79 -27.89 -17.75
CA GLU A 375 -127.95 -28.47 -17.06
C GLU A 375 -129.03 -27.41 -16.79
N GLY A 376 -128.65 -26.28 -16.19
CA GLY A 376 -129.58 -25.17 -15.95
C GLY A 376 -130.15 -24.54 -17.24
N TYR A 377 -129.39 -24.52 -18.34
CA TYR A 377 -129.85 -24.05 -19.65
C TYR A 377 -130.88 -25.01 -20.26
N VAL A 378 -130.66 -26.33 -20.13
CA VAL A 378 -131.65 -27.34 -20.56
C VAL A 378 -132.92 -27.24 -19.72
N GLU A 379 -132.82 -27.05 -18.41
CA GLU A 379 -133.97 -26.82 -17.53
C GLU A 379 -134.72 -25.53 -17.90
N SER A 380 -133.99 -24.44 -18.19
CA SER A 380 -134.59 -23.18 -18.64
C SER A 380 -135.26 -23.31 -20.01
N LEU A 381 -134.69 -24.09 -20.94
CA LEU A 381 -135.29 -24.36 -22.24
C LEU A 381 -136.57 -25.19 -22.08
N GLN A 382 -136.58 -26.17 -21.17
CA GLN A 382 -137.78 -26.94 -20.85
C GLN A 382 -138.88 -26.05 -20.24
N ALA A 383 -138.52 -25.17 -19.30
CA ALA A 383 -139.44 -24.19 -18.73
C ALA A 383 -139.96 -23.19 -19.79
N ALA A 384 -139.10 -22.77 -20.72
CA ALA A 384 -139.49 -21.92 -21.83
C ALA A 384 -140.41 -22.63 -22.83
N ASP A 385 -140.23 -23.93 -23.09
CA ASP A 385 -141.12 -24.73 -23.93
C ASP A 385 -142.51 -24.91 -23.31
N GLU A 386 -142.58 -25.14 -21.99
CA GLU A 386 -143.85 -25.14 -21.24
C GLU A 386 -144.54 -23.76 -21.30
N LEU A 387 -143.79 -22.67 -21.08
CA LEU A 387 -144.30 -21.31 -21.27
C LEU A 387 -144.72 -21.03 -22.72
N LEU A 388 -144.08 -21.64 -23.71
CA LEU A 388 -144.45 -21.50 -25.12
C LEU A 388 -145.79 -22.19 -25.40
N LYS A 389 -146.04 -23.35 -24.80
CA LYS A 389 -147.34 -24.03 -24.84
C LYS A 389 -148.44 -23.17 -24.20
N ASP A 390 -148.15 -22.60 -23.02
CA ASP A 390 -149.08 -21.70 -22.34
C ASP A 390 -149.34 -20.43 -23.15
N THR A 391 -148.31 -19.82 -23.73
CA THR A 391 -148.46 -18.61 -24.56
C THR A 391 -149.16 -18.87 -25.89
N ILE A 392 -149.07 -20.06 -26.49
CA ILE A 392 -149.90 -20.42 -27.65
C ILE A 392 -151.38 -20.49 -27.22
N SER A 393 -151.66 -21.00 -26.02
CA SER A 393 -153.02 -20.99 -25.46
C SER A 393 -153.51 -19.55 -25.18
N ASP A 394 -152.66 -18.68 -24.63
CA ASP A 394 -152.98 -17.26 -24.43
C ASP A 394 -153.04 -16.46 -25.73
N GLN A 395 -152.30 -16.82 -26.78
CA GLN A 395 -152.39 -16.18 -28.10
C GLN A 395 -153.77 -16.38 -28.70
N SER A 396 -154.36 -17.57 -28.53
CA SER A 396 -155.76 -17.81 -28.93
C SER A 396 -156.73 -16.88 -28.19
N ARG A 397 -156.44 -16.57 -26.92
CA ARG A 397 -157.19 -15.63 -26.07
C ARG A 397 -156.92 -14.15 -26.40
N ILE A 398 -155.70 -13.82 -26.82
CA ILE A 398 -155.29 -12.47 -27.24
C ILE A 398 -155.85 -12.12 -28.62
N TYR A 399 -156.02 -13.06 -29.56
CA TYR A 399 -156.71 -12.78 -30.82
C TYR A 399 -158.17 -12.31 -30.59
N GLU A 400 -158.82 -12.77 -29.52
CA GLU A 400 -160.12 -12.27 -29.08
C GLU A 400 -160.06 -10.85 -28.50
N GLU A 401 -159.00 -10.52 -27.76
CA GLU A 401 -158.78 -9.19 -27.16
C GLU A 401 -158.18 -8.15 -28.13
N LEU A 402 -157.39 -8.56 -29.12
CA LEU A 402 -156.79 -7.69 -30.16
C LEU A 402 -157.87 -7.10 -31.07
N SER A 403 -158.93 -7.87 -31.32
CA SER A 403 -160.16 -7.38 -31.96
C SER A 403 -160.81 -6.23 -31.16
N LYS A 404 -160.66 -6.23 -29.82
CA LYS A 404 -161.14 -5.16 -28.92
C LYS A 404 -160.14 -4.00 -28.82
N ALA A 405 -158.84 -4.26 -28.92
CA ALA A 405 -157.78 -3.24 -28.83
C ALA A 405 -157.58 -2.41 -30.12
N GLN A 406 -157.85 -2.97 -31.31
CA GLN A 406 -157.83 -2.21 -32.58
C GLN A 406 -158.84 -1.05 -32.60
N PHE A 407 -159.92 -1.16 -31.82
CA PHE A 407 -160.88 -0.08 -31.58
C PHE A 407 -160.29 1.06 -30.73
N LEU A 408 -159.42 0.74 -29.77
CA LEU A 408 -158.80 1.70 -28.85
C LEU A 408 -157.56 2.41 -29.43
N LEU A 409 -156.81 1.75 -30.32
CA LEU A 409 -155.63 2.31 -31.01
C LEU A 409 -155.96 3.40 -32.04
N ARG A 410 -157.20 3.45 -32.55
CA ARG A 410 -157.69 4.59 -33.36
C ARG A 410 -157.80 5.89 -32.55
N ARG A 411 -157.70 5.83 -31.22
CA ARG A 411 -158.00 6.95 -30.30
C ARG A 411 -156.78 7.70 -29.74
N THR A 412 -155.58 7.12 -29.74
CA THR A 412 -154.44 7.65 -28.94
C THR A 412 -153.20 8.11 -29.71
N GLY A 413 -153.15 7.96 -31.03
CA GLY A 413 -152.03 8.37 -31.88
C GLY A 413 -151.49 9.82 -31.72
N PRO A 414 -152.31 10.86 -31.46
CA PRO A 414 -151.81 12.23 -31.39
C PRO A 414 -150.97 12.58 -30.15
N VAL A 415 -150.94 11.74 -29.11
CA VAL A 415 -150.26 12.05 -27.83
C VAL A 415 -148.76 11.71 -27.87
N LEU A 416 -148.35 10.69 -28.63
CA LEU A 416 -146.95 10.25 -28.71
C LEU A 416 -146.03 11.25 -29.43
N LEU A 417 -146.57 12.04 -30.36
CA LEU A 417 -145.78 13.02 -31.15
C LEU A 417 -145.26 14.19 -30.30
N LYS A 418 -145.92 14.55 -29.19
CA LYS A 418 -145.49 15.64 -28.31
C LYS A 418 -144.42 15.24 -27.30
N LEU A 419 -144.23 13.95 -27.03
CA LEU A 419 -143.21 13.45 -26.10
C LEU A 419 -141.82 13.46 -26.73
N HIS A 420 -141.74 13.17 -28.03
CA HIS A 420 -140.48 13.03 -28.76
C HIS A 420 -139.71 14.37 -28.90
N GLN A 421 -140.42 15.49 -29.00
CA GLN A 421 -139.83 16.82 -29.13
C GLN A 421 -139.16 17.33 -27.84
N LYS A 422 -139.49 16.79 -26.66
CA LYS A 422 -138.87 17.21 -25.38
C LYS A 422 -137.59 16.46 -25.02
N ALA A 423 -137.39 15.24 -25.53
CA ALA A 423 -136.19 14.45 -25.27
C ALA A 423 -134.95 14.98 -26.04
N ALA A 424 -135.15 15.59 -27.20
CA ALA A 424 -134.07 16.12 -28.04
C ALA A 424 -133.34 17.33 -27.43
N ALA A 425 -133.98 18.08 -26.53
CA ALA A 425 -133.39 19.27 -25.90
C ALA A 425 -132.47 18.94 -24.70
N ALA A 426 -132.63 17.76 -24.07
CA ALA A 426 -131.85 17.36 -22.88
C ALA A 426 -130.45 16.81 -23.23
N LEU A 427 -130.27 16.27 -24.43
CA LEU A 427 -129.00 15.68 -24.88
C LEU A 427 -127.93 16.74 -25.22
N GLN A 428 -128.33 17.94 -25.68
CA GLN A 428 -127.39 19.01 -26.01
C GLN A 428 -126.74 19.68 -24.79
N ALA A 429 -127.31 19.53 -23.58
CA ALA A 429 -126.75 20.09 -22.34
C ALA A 429 -125.66 19.22 -21.71
N HIS A 430 -125.64 17.91 -21.98
CA HIS A 430 -124.67 16.95 -21.43
C HIS A 430 -123.30 17.01 -22.14
N ASP A 431 -123.27 17.39 -23.43
CA ASP A 431 -122.06 17.44 -24.25
C ASP A 431 -121.15 18.66 -23.99
N LEU A 432 -121.64 19.68 -23.27
CA LEU A 432 -120.83 20.81 -22.80
C LEU A 432 -120.11 20.48 -21.48
N GLN A 433 -120.76 19.72 -20.60
CA GLN A 433 -120.24 19.37 -19.27
C GLN A 433 -119.11 18.32 -19.33
N THR A 434 -119.12 17.44 -20.33
CA THR A 434 -118.06 16.46 -20.60
C THR A 434 -116.77 17.09 -21.14
N ARG A 435 -116.87 18.22 -21.85
CA ARG A 435 -115.69 18.94 -22.36
C ARG A 435 -114.92 19.67 -21.27
N ASP A 436 -115.61 20.24 -20.29
CA ASP A 436 -114.97 20.90 -19.15
C ASP A 436 -114.35 19.88 -18.19
N ALA A 437 -114.96 18.69 -18.03
CA ALA A 437 -114.38 17.59 -17.26
C ALA A 437 -113.06 17.04 -17.86
N ASN A 438 -112.95 17.00 -19.19
CA ASN A 438 -111.73 16.55 -19.86
C ASN A 438 -110.59 17.58 -19.75
N ARG A 439 -110.88 18.89 -19.85
CA ARG A 439 -109.86 19.94 -19.64
C ARG A 439 -109.26 19.92 -18.23
N MET A 440 -110.10 19.74 -17.21
CA MET A 440 -109.66 19.62 -15.83
C MET A 440 -108.79 18.36 -15.60
N ARG A 441 -109.05 17.28 -16.35
CA ARG A 441 -108.25 16.06 -16.29
C ARG A 441 -106.86 16.25 -16.90
N ASP A 442 -106.80 16.88 -18.07
CA ASP A 442 -105.53 17.15 -18.76
C ASP A 442 -104.61 18.05 -17.92
N GLU A 443 -105.16 19.08 -17.27
CA GLU A 443 -104.42 19.94 -16.34
C GLU A 443 -103.92 19.17 -15.11
N LEU A 444 -104.73 18.24 -14.58
CA LEU A 444 -104.35 17.41 -13.44
C LEU A 444 -103.23 16.43 -13.81
N GLU A 445 -103.32 15.77 -14.97
CA GLU A 445 -102.28 14.89 -15.51
C GLU A 445 -100.96 15.67 -15.74
N GLN A 446 -101.03 16.90 -16.28
CA GLN A 446 -99.87 17.76 -16.46
C GLN A 446 -99.21 18.15 -15.13
N THR A 447 -100.00 18.51 -14.10
CA THR A 447 -99.43 18.82 -12.77
C THR A 447 -98.81 17.60 -12.09
N THR A 448 -99.37 16.41 -12.28
CA THR A 448 -98.79 15.17 -11.74
C THR A 448 -97.47 14.81 -12.43
N SER A 449 -97.34 15.03 -13.74
CA SER A 449 -96.07 14.85 -14.47
C SER A 449 -94.99 15.78 -13.93
N CYS A 450 -95.28 17.08 -13.78
CA CYS A 450 -94.30 18.04 -13.24
C CYS A 450 -93.88 17.72 -11.80
N LEU A 451 -94.78 17.18 -10.98
CA LEU A 451 -94.43 16.73 -9.62
C LEU A 451 -93.54 15.48 -9.63
N GLN A 452 -93.75 14.57 -10.59
CA GLN A 452 -92.92 13.38 -10.74
C GLN A 452 -91.50 13.72 -11.21
N ASP A 453 -91.36 14.66 -12.15
CA ASP A 453 -90.07 15.18 -12.59
C ASP A 453 -89.31 15.84 -11.42
N ALA A 454 -90.00 16.68 -10.63
CA ALA A 454 -89.40 17.31 -9.45
C ALA A 454 -88.98 16.29 -8.37
N GLN A 455 -89.74 15.19 -8.19
CA GLN A 455 -89.34 14.10 -7.30
C GLN A 455 -88.09 13.38 -7.79
N GLN A 456 -87.95 13.22 -9.11
CA GLN A 456 -86.78 12.59 -9.72
C GLN A 456 -85.53 13.48 -9.57
N GLU A 457 -85.64 14.79 -9.79
CA GLU A 457 -84.57 15.76 -9.54
C GLU A 457 -84.13 15.77 -8.06
N ILE A 458 -85.07 15.68 -7.11
CA ILE A 458 -84.77 15.55 -5.68
C ILE A 458 -84.03 14.24 -5.40
N GLY A 459 -84.40 13.14 -6.07
CA GLY A 459 -83.71 11.86 -5.99
C GLY A 459 -82.25 11.95 -6.45
N ASP A 460 -82.02 12.58 -7.61
CA ASP A 460 -80.68 12.75 -8.20
C ASP A 460 -79.79 13.65 -7.31
N LEU A 461 -80.34 14.75 -6.79
CA LEU A 461 -79.63 15.63 -5.86
C LEU A 461 -79.27 14.91 -4.55
N ASN A 462 -80.17 14.09 -4.01
CA ASN A 462 -79.89 13.29 -2.81
C ASN A 462 -78.79 12.24 -3.05
N LEU A 463 -78.77 11.62 -4.24
CA LEU A 463 -77.70 10.71 -4.62
C LEU A 463 -76.36 11.46 -4.68
N GLN A 464 -76.34 12.64 -5.30
CA GLN A 464 -75.14 13.47 -5.39
C GLN A 464 -74.64 13.92 -4.02
N VAL A 465 -75.54 14.32 -3.12
CA VAL A 465 -75.19 14.61 -1.71
C VAL A 465 -74.58 13.39 -1.04
N THR A 466 -75.15 12.20 -1.24
CA THR A 466 -74.63 10.95 -0.65
C THR A 466 -73.23 10.62 -1.18
N ILE A 467 -73.00 10.76 -2.49
CA ILE A 467 -71.70 10.57 -3.12
C ILE A 467 -70.67 11.53 -2.53
N LEU A 468 -70.97 12.84 -2.54
CA LEU A 468 -70.07 13.87 -1.99
C LEU A 468 -69.80 13.64 -0.49
N THR A 469 -70.79 13.19 0.26
CA THR A 469 -70.63 12.87 1.69
C THR A 469 -69.66 11.70 1.88
N SER A 470 -69.74 10.67 1.04
CA SER A 470 -68.82 9.52 1.07
C SER A 470 -67.40 9.89 0.63
N GLU A 471 -67.24 10.70 -0.41
CA GLU A 471 -65.94 11.20 -0.87
C GLU A 471 -65.26 12.07 0.19
N MET A 472 -66.02 12.96 0.84
CA MET A 472 -65.53 13.77 1.96
C MET A 472 -65.10 12.91 3.16
N ALA A 473 -65.76 11.78 3.42
CA ALA A 473 -65.35 10.85 4.46
C ALA A 473 -64.01 10.18 4.13
N VAL A 474 -63.82 9.72 2.89
CA VAL A 474 -62.55 9.13 2.41
C VAL A 474 -61.42 10.17 2.46
N LEU A 475 -61.66 11.41 2.07
CA LEU A 475 -60.65 12.47 2.13
C LEU A 475 -60.23 12.78 3.57
N ARG A 476 -61.18 12.78 4.53
CA ARG A 476 -60.85 12.94 5.95
C ARG A 476 -60.02 11.78 6.49
N GLN A 477 -60.36 10.55 6.10
CA GLN A 477 -59.58 9.37 6.47
C GLN A 477 -58.15 9.43 5.91
N ARG A 478 -57.99 9.79 4.64
CA ARG A 478 -56.66 9.98 4.03
C ARG A 478 -55.86 11.10 4.69
N LEU A 479 -56.52 12.18 5.12
CA LEU A 479 -55.86 13.25 5.87
C LEU A 479 -55.36 12.74 7.23
N SER A 480 -56.17 11.96 7.97
CA SER A 480 -55.71 11.39 9.24
C SER A 480 -54.56 10.39 9.05
N GLU A 481 -54.61 9.54 8.01
CA GLU A 481 -53.51 8.62 7.69
C GLU A 481 -52.22 9.39 7.37
N LEU A 482 -52.31 10.48 6.59
CA LEU A 482 -51.16 11.33 6.29
C LEU A 482 -50.62 12.07 7.52
N GLU A 483 -51.48 12.48 8.45
CA GLU A 483 -51.07 13.10 9.72
C GLU A 483 -50.32 12.09 10.62
N GLU A 484 -50.79 10.84 10.67
CA GLU A 484 -50.12 9.75 11.38
C GLU A 484 -48.76 9.40 10.75
N ASP A 485 -48.70 9.28 9.42
CA ASP A 485 -47.45 9.04 8.68
C ASP A 485 -46.44 10.17 8.90
N ARG A 486 -46.92 11.43 8.93
CA ARG A 486 -46.08 12.59 9.25
C ARG A 486 -45.54 12.52 10.67
N ALA A 487 -46.39 12.19 11.65
CA ALA A 487 -45.97 12.04 13.04
C ALA A 487 -44.91 10.92 13.18
N GLN A 488 -45.08 9.79 12.47
CA GLN A 488 -44.08 8.72 12.43
C GLN A 488 -42.76 9.16 11.78
N ALA A 489 -42.81 9.91 10.69
CA ALA A 489 -41.62 10.44 10.04
C ALA A 489 -40.87 11.44 10.94
N GLU A 490 -41.60 12.29 11.68
CA GLU A 490 -41.04 13.21 12.67
C GLU A 490 -40.36 12.44 13.82
N LEU A 491 -41.01 11.40 14.35
CA LEU A 491 -40.39 10.53 15.36
C LEU A 491 -39.08 9.89 14.85
N ARG A 492 -39.09 9.27 13.66
CA ARG A 492 -37.87 8.70 13.06
C ARG A 492 -36.77 9.74 12.83
N SER A 493 -37.14 10.96 12.43
CA SER A 493 -36.19 12.07 12.28
C SER A 493 -35.54 12.43 13.62
N THR A 494 -36.32 12.48 14.71
CA THR A 494 -35.78 12.74 16.05
C THR A 494 -34.88 11.60 16.56
N GLU A 495 -35.24 10.33 16.31
CA GLU A 495 -34.42 9.17 16.64
C GLU A 495 -33.09 9.17 15.87
N LEU A 496 -33.14 9.44 14.56
CA LEU A 496 -31.94 9.56 13.73
C LEU A 496 -31.08 10.75 14.17
N SER A 497 -31.68 11.87 14.56
CA SER A 497 -30.94 13.02 15.07
C SER A 497 -30.25 12.70 16.41
N ALA A 498 -30.90 11.95 17.30
CA ALA A 498 -30.30 11.51 18.56
C ALA A 498 -29.16 10.51 18.34
N THR A 499 -29.32 9.55 17.42
CA THR A 499 -28.26 8.59 17.08
C THR A 499 -27.07 9.26 16.38
N LEU A 500 -27.31 10.23 15.49
CA LEU A 500 -26.26 11.06 14.90
C LEU A 500 -25.51 11.86 15.97
N SER A 501 -26.21 12.47 16.93
CA SER A 501 -25.57 13.18 18.03
C SER A 501 -24.74 12.25 18.93
N SER A 502 -25.26 11.06 19.25
CA SER A 502 -24.54 10.04 20.03
C SER A 502 -23.29 9.52 19.30
N THR A 503 -23.40 9.23 18.00
CA THR A 503 -22.26 8.77 17.21
C THR A 503 -21.22 9.86 17.04
N GLN A 504 -21.65 11.11 16.85
CA GLN A 504 -20.75 12.27 16.83
C GLN A 504 -20.01 12.44 18.17
N ALA A 505 -20.68 12.27 19.30
CA ALA A 505 -20.04 12.30 20.62
C ALA A 505 -19.05 11.13 20.82
N SER A 506 -19.34 9.95 20.30
CA SER A 506 -18.40 8.83 20.32
C SER A 506 -17.17 9.08 19.44
N TYR A 507 -17.35 9.76 18.29
CA TYR A 507 -16.26 10.13 17.41
C TYR A 507 -15.34 11.17 18.05
N THR A 508 -15.89 12.19 18.71
CA THR A 508 -15.07 13.18 19.42
C THR A 508 -14.29 12.55 20.57
N PHE A 509 -14.88 11.59 21.29
CA PHE A 509 -14.17 10.83 22.32
C PHE A 509 -13.01 10.00 21.74
N LEU A 510 -13.25 9.30 20.63
CA LEU A 510 -12.20 8.52 19.96
C LEU A 510 -11.08 9.41 19.41
N GLN A 511 -11.42 10.58 18.86
CA GLN A 511 -10.45 11.56 18.40
C GLN A 511 -9.57 12.08 19.55
N GLN A 512 -10.18 12.35 20.72
CA GLN A 512 -9.45 12.73 21.93
C GLN A 512 -8.55 11.60 22.42
N ALA A 513 -9.05 10.36 22.47
CA ALA A 513 -8.26 9.20 22.86
C ALA A 513 -7.07 8.96 21.92
N LEU A 514 -7.29 9.09 20.61
CA LEU A 514 -6.21 9.00 19.61
C LEU A 514 -5.16 10.09 19.83
N SER A 515 -5.58 11.34 20.06
CA SER A 515 -4.64 12.44 20.32
C SER A 515 -3.81 12.23 21.60
N ALA A 516 -4.42 11.62 22.63
CA ALA A 516 -3.73 11.29 23.88
C ALA A 516 -2.70 10.15 23.68
N GLU A 517 -3.05 9.12 22.90
CA GLU A 517 -2.11 8.04 22.56
C GLU A 517 -0.98 8.51 21.64
N THR A 518 -1.27 9.39 20.67
CA THR A 518 -0.21 9.99 19.84
C THR A 518 0.76 10.80 20.68
N HIS A 519 0.27 11.59 21.64
CA HIS A 519 1.12 12.34 22.56
C HIS A 519 1.97 11.40 23.45
N ARG A 520 1.38 10.32 23.97
CA ARG A 520 2.14 9.31 24.75
C ARG A 520 3.23 8.65 23.92
N LEU A 521 2.96 8.33 22.66
CA LEU A 521 3.96 7.75 21.75
C LEU A 521 5.08 8.75 21.46
N GLU A 522 4.76 10.02 21.24
CA GLU A 522 5.76 11.08 21.07
C GLU A 522 6.62 11.28 22.33
N GLU A 523 6.01 11.22 23.53
CA GLU A 523 6.74 11.28 24.81
C GLU A 523 7.68 10.08 24.98
N VAL A 524 7.20 8.85 24.73
CA VAL A 524 8.03 7.63 24.81
C VAL A 524 9.14 7.65 23.76
N GLN A 525 8.86 8.18 22.56
CA GLN A 525 9.87 8.36 21.52
C GLN A 525 10.91 9.40 21.94
N GLY A 526 10.50 10.51 22.56
CA GLY A 526 11.40 11.51 23.14
C GLY A 526 12.27 10.95 24.27
N GLU A 527 11.69 10.17 25.18
CA GLU A 527 12.42 9.51 26.26
C GLU A 527 13.41 8.47 25.75
N SER A 528 13.02 7.66 24.76
CA SER A 528 13.91 6.68 24.15
C SER A 528 15.04 7.34 23.36
N SER A 529 14.78 8.44 22.64
CA SER A 529 15.82 9.24 21.99
C SER A 529 16.82 9.80 23.00
N ARG A 530 16.34 10.36 24.13
CA ARG A 530 17.22 10.85 25.21
C ARG A 530 18.07 9.72 25.81
N ARG A 531 17.46 8.56 26.07
CA ARG A 531 18.21 7.38 26.56
C ARG A 531 19.27 6.90 25.57
N LEU A 532 19.00 6.96 24.26
CA LEU A 532 19.98 6.63 23.23
C LEU A 532 21.12 7.65 23.19
N GLU A 533 20.84 8.95 23.34
CA GLU A 533 21.87 9.98 23.46
C GLU A 533 22.73 9.80 24.71
N GLU A 534 22.13 9.50 25.87
CA GLU A 534 22.84 9.21 27.12
C GLU A 534 23.75 7.98 26.99
N LEU A 535 23.24 6.89 26.40
CA LEU A 535 24.02 5.67 26.13
C LEU A 535 25.13 5.93 25.10
N GLY A 536 24.86 6.74 24.07
CA GLY A 536 25.85 7.17 23.09
C GLY A 536 26.97 7.99 23.73
N GLY A 537 26.64 8.91 24.64
CA GLY A 537 27.61 9.66 25.44
C GLY A 537 28.46 8.74 26.32
N ALA A 538 27.84 7.81 27.05
CA ALA A 538 28.55 6.85 27.89
C ALA A 538 29.47 5.91 27.08
N LEU A 539 29.09 5.54 25.87
CA LEU A 539 29.95 4.77 24.95
C LEU A 539 31.14 5.59 24.48
N ALA A 540 30.92 6.85 24.07
CA ALA A 540 32.01 7.74 23.68
C ALA A 540 33.02 7.97 24.83
N GLU A 541 32.54 8.13 26.07
CA GLU A 541 33.39 8.21 27.25
C GLU A 541 34.22 6.93 27.45
N ARG A 542 33.60 5.75 27.25
CA ARG A 542 34.33 4.48 27.32
C ARG A 542 35.37 4.32 26.22
N ASP A 543 35.08 4.76 25.00
CA ASP A 543 36.05 4.73 23.89
C ASP A 543 37.25 5.62 24.18
N VAL A 544 37.02 6.80 24.77
CA VAL A 544 38.11 7.69 25.23
C VAL A 544 38.95 7.01 26.32
N GLN A 545 38.31 6.36 27.30
CA GLN A 545 39.02 5.61 28.35
C GLN A 545 39.83 4.44 27.77
N LEU A 546 39.26 3.69 26.82
CA LEU A 546 39.97 2.60 26.13
C LEU A 546 41.17 3.14 25.36
N ALA A 547 41.02 4.22 24.60
CA ALA A 547 42.12 4.86 23.88
C ALA A 547 43.22 5.38 24.83
N GLN A 548 42.88 5.84 26.04
CA GLN A 548 43.84 6.23 27.06
C GLN A 548 44.58 5.02 27.64
N THR A 549 43.88 3.94 27.98
CA THR A 549 44.52 2.72 28.49
C THR A 549 45.43 2.07 27.46
N GLN A 550 45.04 2.06 26.17
CA GLN A 550 45.88 1.56 25.08
C GLN A 550 47.15 2.40 24.91
N ARG A 551 47.05 3.73 25.01
CA ARG A 551 48.22 4.62 25.00
C ARG A 551 49.17 4.33 26.17
N CYS A 552 48.63 4.20 27.38
CA CYS A 552 49.43 3.88 28.57
C CYS A 552 50.11 2.50 28.44
N LEU A 553 49.41 1.50 27.91
CA LEU A 553 50.01 0.19 27.63
C LEU A 553 51.14 0.28 26.60
N HIS A 554 50.97 1.08 25.54
CA HIS A 554 52.02 1.28 24.55
C HIS A 554 53.24 2.00 25.13
N GLU A 555 53.03 3.02 25.98
CA GLU A 555 54.10 3.68 26.73
C GLU A 555 54.84 2.72 27.67
N LEU A 556 54.12 1.86 28.39
CA LEU A 556 54.74 0.84 29.23
C LEU A 556 55.51 -0.19 28.41
N GLN A 557 55.01 -0.59 27.23
CA GLN A 557 55.71 -1.51 26.33
C GLN A 557 57.02 -0.91 25.80
N THR A 558 57.00 0.38 25.42
CA THR A 558 58.21 1.08 24.98
C THR A 558 59.20 1.30 26.13
N GLN A 559 58.74 1.60 27.33
CA GLN A 559 59.61 1.65 28.51
C GLN A 559 60.23 0.29 28.82
N LEU A 560 59.47 -0.79 28.69
CA LEU A 560 59.95 -2.15 28.87
C LEU A 560 60.98 -2.54 27.81
N SER A 561 60.78 -2.18 26.54
CA SER A 561 61.78 -2.43 25.48
C SER A 561 63.07 -1.66 25.76
N ASN A 562 62.97 -0.37 26.11
CA ASN A 562 64.14 0.45 26.44
C ASN A 562 64.88 -0.11 27.66
N ALA A 563 64.16 -0.55 28.70
CA ALA A 563 64.77 -1.17 29.86
C ALA A 563 65.44 -2.51 29.53
N ARG A 564 64.90 -3.29 28.58
CA ARG A 564 65.55 -4.52 28.08
C ARG A 564 66.85 -4.17 27.35
N GLU A 565 66.83 -3.21 26.44
CA GLU A 565 68.03 -2.75 25.72
C GLU A 565 69.12 -2.26 26.68
N ILE A 566 68.75 -1.49 27.71
CA ILE A 566 69.69 -1.03 28.75
C ILE A 566 70.25 -2.23 29.54
N ASN A 567 69.43 -3.21 29.91
CA ASN A 567 69.92 -4.40 30.61
C ASN A 567 70.86 -5.23 29.73
N GLU A 568 70.56 -5.39 28.45
CA GLU A 568 71.45 -6.05 27.49
C GLU A 568 72.79 -5.31 27.37
N PHE A 569 72.76 -3.97 27.29
CA PHE A 569 73.97 -3.16 27.28
C PHE A 569 74.79 -3.34 28.57
N LEU A 570 74.16 -3.25 29.74
CA LEU A 570 74.83 -3.45 31.03
C LEU A 570 75.38 -4.87 31.18
N GLN A 571 74.69 -5.88 30.63
CA GLN A 571 75.19 -7.24 30.63
C GLN A 571 76.46 -7.35 29.77
N MET A 572 76.44 -6.79 28.56
CA MET A 572 77.63 -6.75 27.68
C MET A 572 78.80 -6.01 28.34
N GLU A 573 78.54 -4.86 28.98
CA GLU A 573 79.56 -4.11 29.72
C GLU A 573 80.13 -4.91 30.91
N SER A 574 79.26 -5.64 31.63
CA SER A 574 79.69 -6.53 32.72
C SER A 574 80.54 -7.70 32.21
N GLU A 575 80.21 -8.27 31.05
CA GLU A 575 80.99 -9.34 30.43
C GLU A 575 82.38 -8.83 30.03
N VAL A 576 82.45 -7.68 29.35
CA VAL A 576 83.73 -7.03 29.02
C VAL A 576 84.55 -6.71 30.26
N SER A 577 83.91 -6.20 31.32
CA SER A 577 84.60 -5.92 32.59
C SER A 577 85.17 -7.19 33.23
N ARG A 578 84.42 -8.31 33.19
CA ARG A 578 84.91 -9.62 33.65
C ARG A 578 86.09 -10.10 32.81
N GLU A 579 86.02 -9.98 31.49
CA GLU A 579 87.12 -10.33 30.59
C GLU A 579 88.38 -9.50 30.88
N GLN A 580 88.24 -8.19 31.08
CA GLN A 580 89.35 -7.31 31.46
C GLN A 580 89.96 -7.71 32.80
N VAL A 581 89.13 -8.07 33.80
CA VAL A 581 89.63 -8.58 35.08
C VAL A 581 90.40 -9.86 34.88
N VAL A 582 89.88 -10.84 34.12
CA VAL A 582 90.58 -12.10 33.83
C VAL A 582 91.90 -11.85 33.10
N GLN A 583 91.94 -10.95 32.12
CA GLN A 583 93.17 -10.57 31.41
C GLN A 583 94.18 -9.91 32.35
N SER A 584 93.75 -8.97 33.19
CA SER A 584 94.63 -8.29 34.16
C SER A 584 95.14 -9.26 35.23
N GLU A 585 94.31 -10.18 35.71
CA GLU A 585 94.68 -11.23 36.66
C GLU A 585 95.72 -12.17 36.03
N ALA A 586 95.53 -12.59 34.77
CA ALA A 586 96.49 -13.41 34.05
C ALA A 586 97.84 -12.69 33.88
N LEU A 587 97.82 -11.39 33.56
CA LEU A 587 99.02 -10.57 33.44
C LEU A 587 99.74 -10.40 34.78
N VAL A 588 99.01 -10.16 35.87
CA VAL A 588 99.56 -10.10 37.23
C VAL A 588 100.14 -11.46 37.65
N LYS A 589 99.47 -12.57 37.35
CA LYS A 589 100.02 -13.92 37.61
C LYS A 589 101.33 -14.15 36.86
N SER A 590 101.41 -13.74 35.60
CA SER A 590 102.65 -13.80 34.81
C SER A 590 103.77 -12.95 35.42
N HIS A 591 103.47 -11.70 35.82
CA HIS A 591 104.45 -10.84 36.50
C HIS A 591 104.91 -11.41 37.85
N LEU A 592 103.99 -11.96 38.65
CA LEU A 592 104.32 -12.63 39.91
C LEU A 592 105.19 -13.88 39.68
N GLN A 593 104.92 -14.64 38.63
CA GLN A 593 105.76 -15.77 38.24
C GLN A 593 107.18 -15.30 37.88
N GLY A 594 107.32 -14.29 37.02
CA GLY A 594 108.63 -13.72 36.68
C GLY A 594 109.37 -13.09 37.87
N LEU A 595 108.65 -12.57 38.86
CA LEU A 595 109.24 -12.14 40.15
C LEU A 595 109.73 -13.31 40.99
N ARG A 596 108.99 -14.43 41.02
CA ARG A 596 109.41 -15.65 41.72
C ARG A 596 110.66 -16.25 41.08
N GLU A 597 110.71 -16.34 39.76
CA GLU A 597 111.88 -16.81 39.01
C GLU A 597 113.12 -15.94 39.29
N ARG A 598 113.00 -14.61 39.20
CA ARG A 598 114.11 -13.71 39.56
C ARG A 598 114.54 -13.79 41.02
N ASN A 599 113.61 -14.03 41.95
CA ASN A 599 113.95 -14.24 43.36
C ASN A 599 114.75 -15.53 43.54
N LEU A 600 114.36 -16.62 42.86
CA LEU A 600 115.13 -17.86 42.83
C LEU A 600 116.54 -17.62 42.26
N GLU A 601 116.65 -16.92 41.12
CA GLU A 601 117.95 -16.53 40.55
C GLU A 601 118.79 -15.70 41.55
N CYS A 602 118.19 -14.77 42.27
CA CYS A 602 118.88 -14.00 43.31
C CYS A 602 119.31 -14.87 44.50
N GLU A 603 118.52 -15.88 44.87
CA GLU A 603 118.87 -16.86 45.89
C GLU A 603 120.04 -17.73 45.45
N ASP A 604 120.04 -18.19 44.20
CA ASP A 604 121.14 -18.95 43.59
C ASP A 604 122.43 -18.11 43.56
N LEU A 605 122.36 -16.87 43.06
CA LEU A 605 123.49 -15.93 43.07
C LEU A 605 123.99 -15.64 44.50
N ARG A 606 123.10 -15.56 45.50
CA ARG A 606 123.51 -15.43 46.91
C ARG A 606 124.23 -16.68 47.40
N GLN A 607 123.80 -17.87 47.01
CA GLN A 607 124.49 -19.12 47.34
C GLN A 607 125.88 -19.18 46.69
N GLU A 608 125.98 -18.83 45.40
CA GLU A 608 127.27 -18.71 44.69
C GLU A 608 128.20 -17.69 45.35
N LEU A 609 127.69 -16.51 45.71
CA LEU A 609 128.47 -15.50 46.44
C LEU A 609 128.95 -15.99 47.81
N ARG A 610 128.14 -16.78 48.53
CA ARG A 610 128.56 -17.41 49.79
C ARG A 610 129.67 -18.43 49.54
N ALA A 611 129.55 -19.27 48.50
CA ALA A 611 130.57 -20.24 48.11
C ALA A 611 131.89 -19.56 47.73
N LEU A 612 131.84 -18.49 46.94
CA LEU A 612 133.02 -17.69 46.56
C LEU A 612 133.66 -17.00 47.78
N ARG A 613 132.85 -16.47 48.72
CA ARG A 613 133.39 -15.92 49.98
C ARG A 613 134.10 -16.99 50.81
N LEU A 614 133.52 -18.18 50.91
CA LEU A 614 134.13 -19.30 51.60
C LEU A 614 135.46 -19.69 50.95
N GLN A 615 135.51 -19.78 49.61
CA GLN A 615 136.74 -20.02 48.84
C GLN A 615 137.78 -18.93 49.05
N ARG A 616 137.39 -17.65 49.03
CA ARG A 616 138.29 -16.54 49.35
C ARG A 616 138.84 -16.68 50.76
N ASP A 617 138.00 -16.98 51.75
CA ASP A 617 138.42 -17.13 53.14
C ASP A 617 139.41 -18.30 53.30
N THR A 618 139.15 -19.43 52.62
CA THR A 618 140.10 -20.57 52.58
C THR A 618 141.41 -20.19 51.89
N LEU A 619 141.37 -19.53 50.73
CA LEU A 619 142.59 -19.04 50.06
C LEU A 619 143.34 -18.01 50.93
N GLN A 620 142.63 -17.19 51.68
CA GLN A 620 143.22 -16.20 52.57
C GLN A 620 143.88 -16.88 53.78
N GLU A 621 143.28 -17.95 54.32
CA GLU A 621 143.91 -18.84 55.31
C GLU A 621 145.14 -19.55 54.73
N GLU A 622 145.09 -20.04 53.49
CA GLU A 622 146.26 -20.63 52.81
C GLU A 622 147.38 -19.61 52.60
N VAL A 623 147.06 -18.36 52.24
CA VAL A 623 148.03 -17.27 52.16
C VAL A 623 148.62 -16.95 53.53
N PHE A 624 147.79 -16.92 54.58
CA PHE A 624 148.26 -16.68 55.95
C PHE A 624 149.20 -17.81 56.41
N SER A 625 148.81 -19.06 56.18
CA SER A 625 149.59 -20.27 56.45
C SER A 625 150.91 -20.29 55.67
N THR A 626 150.89 -19.94 54.38
CA THR A 626 152.12 -19.85 53.58
C THR A 626 153.01 -18.68 54.00
N GLN A 627 152.45 -17.54 54.40
CA GLN A 627 153.23 -16.44 55.00
C GLN A 627 153.81 -16.82 56.36
N GLU A 628 153.08 -17.53 57.21
CA GLU A 628 153.59 -18.05 58.48
C GLU A 628 154.68 -19.10 58.27
N ASN A 629 154.50 -20.01 57.31
CA ASN A 629 155.52 -20.99 56.91
C ASN A 629 156.76 -20.30 56.30
N ALA A 630 156.58 -19.26 55.49
CA ALA A 630 157.71 -18.47 54.96
C ALA A 630 158.42 -17.68 56.08
N ARG A 631 157.66 -17.14 57.04
CA ARG A 631 158.22 -16.50 58.25
C ARG A 631 158.97 -17.51 59.12
N SER A 632 158.44 -18.73 59.32
CA SER A 632 159.14 -19.77 60.08
C SER A 632 160.39 -20.24 59.36
N LEU A 633 160.34 -20.44 58.04
CA LEU A 633 161.51 -20.74 57.20
C LEU A 633 162.57 -19.62 57.26
N LEU A 634 162.16 -18.35 57.22
CA LEU A 634 163.10 -17.23 57.37
C LEU A 634 163.70 -17.17 58.78
N LEU A 635 162.93 -17.50 59.81
CA LEU A 635 163.43 -17.63 61.19
C LEU A 635 164.40 -18.81 61.32
N ASP A 636 164.09 -19.95 60.71
CA ASP A 636 164.95 -21.14 60.67
C ASP A 636 166.23 -20.88 59.87
N MET A 637 166.14 -20.18 58.74
CA MET A 637 167.32 -19.74 57.99
C MET A 637 168.14 -18.71 58.79
N GLY A 638 167.48 -17.84 59.55
CA GLY A 638 168.13 -16.95 60.52
C GLY A 638 168.84 -17.71 61.63
N ASN A 639 168.22 -18.78 62.15
CA ASN A 639 168.82 -19.67 63.15
C ASN A 639 170.00 -20.47 62.56
N GLN A 640 169.88 -20.94 61.32
CA GLN A 640 170.98 -21.62 60.60
C GLN A 640 172.13 -20.66 60.30
N LEU A 641 171.86 -19.40 59.96
CA LEU A 641 172.88 -18.36 59.81
C LEU A 641 173.56 -18.03 61.15
N ALA A 642 172.81 -18.00 62.26
CA ALA A 642 173.37 -17.84 63.59
C ALA A 642 174.26 -19.05 63.98
N LEU A 643 173.83 -20.27 63.67
CA LEU A 643 174.61 -21.51 63.85
C LEU A 643 175.88 -21.52 62.99
N ALA A 644 175.80 -21.14 61.72
CA ALA A 644 176.95 -21.00 60.84
C ALA A 644 177.90 -19.88 61.31
N SER A 645 177.37 -18.82 61.90
CA SER A 645 178.18 -17.75 62.50
C SER A 645 178.91 -18.23 63.75
N THR A 646 178.27 -19.04 64.61
CA THR A 646 178.94 -19.69 65.75
C THR A 646 179.97 -20.73 65.31
N ASP A 647 179.72 -21.45 64.22
CA ASP A 647 180.69 -22.39 63.63
C ASP A 647 181.90 -21.67 63.03
N ILE A 648 181.72 -20.49 62.44
CA ILE A 648 182.83 -19.64 61.98
C ILE A 648 183.65 -19.11 63.18
N ILE A 649 183.01 -18.74 64.29
CA ILE A 649 183.70 -18.31 65.52
C ILE A 649 184.48 -19.48 66.16
N LEU A 650 183.92 -20.69 66.15
CA LEU A 650 184.60 -21.91 66.59
C LEU A 650 185.76 -22.30 65.66
N LEU A 651 185.59 -22.15 64.34
CA LEU A 651 186.67 -22.36 63.37
C LEU A 651 187.82 -21.37 63.57
N HIS A 652 187.52 -20.11 63.93
CA HIS A 652 188.52 -19.09 64.21
C HIS A 652 189.34 -19.39 65.48
N HIS A 653 188.78 -20.14 66.44
CA HIS A 653 189.47 -20.53 67.67
C HIS A 653 190.41 -21.74 67.48
N ILE A 654 190.18 -22.56 66.46
CA ILE A 654 190.95 -23.80 66.21
C ILE A 654 192.25 -23.55 65.41
N ILE A 655 192.45 -22.37 64.81
CA ILE A 655 193.56 -22.11 63.87
C ILE A 655 194.94 -21.81 64.54
N LEU A 656 195.08 -21.70 65.87
CA LEU A 656 196.34 -21.21 66.50
C LEU A 656 197.34 -22.23 67.09
N LEU A 657 197.12 -23.56 67.08
CA LEU A 657 198.14 -24.53 67.54
C LEU A 657 198.16 -25.85 66.70
N GLN A 658 198.99 -25.83 65.65
CA GLN A 658 199.83 -26.87 64.98
C GLN A 658 199.69 -28.39 65.31
N PRO A 659 200.25 -29.33 64.48
CA PRO A 659 200.61 -29.28 63.05
C PRO A 659 200.32 -30.59 62.23
N GLN A 660 200.49 -30.46 60.90
CA GLN A 660 201.07 -31.43 59.93
C GLN A 660 200.25 -32.55 59.24
N GLN A 661 200.39 -32.56 57.90
CA GLN A 661 200.16 -33.58 56.85
C GLN A 661 198.78 -33.53 56.13
N HIS A 662 198.65 -32.82 54.99
CA HIS A 662 198.88 -33.28 53.59
C HIS A 662 197.89 -34.41 53.17
N LEU A 663 197.12 -34.39 52.06
CA LEU A 663 197.24 -33.84 50.70
C LEU A 663 195.88 -34.04 49.97
N TYR A 664 195.42 -33.09 49.15
CA TYR A 664 194.82 -33.20 47.77
C TYR A 664 193.76 -34.30 47.41
N PRO A 665 192.99 -34.20 46.29
CA PRO A 665 192.25 -33.08 45.68
C PRO A 665 190.91 -33.44 44.94
N GLN A 666 190.24 -32.40 44.40
CA GLN A 666 189.66 -32.29 43.04
C GLN A 666 188.27 -32.84 42.59
N HIS A 667 187.65 -31.97 41.76
CA HIS A 667 186.77 -32.17 40.59
C HIS A 667 185.21 -32.13 40.71
N HIS A 668 184.62 -31.01 40.23
CA HIS A 668 183.70 -30.83 39.06
C HIS A 668 183.14 -32.10 38.34
N PRO A 669 182.17 -32.00 37.40
CA PRO A 669 181.00 -31.11 37.20
C PRO A 669 179.74 -31.85 36.60
N HIS A 670 178.74 -31.05 36.16
CA HIS A 670 177.91 -31.20 34.93
C HIS A 670 176.45 -31.75 34.95
N LEU A 671 175.55 -30.85 34.48
CA LEU A 671 174.54 -30.95 33.39
C LEU A 671 173.26 -31.84 33.53
N ARG A 672 172.09 -31.16 33.56
CA ARG A 672 170.91 -31.21 32.60
C ARG A 672 170.27 -32.58 32.23
N PRO A 673 169.08 -32.64 31.57
CA PRO A 673 167.80 -31.90 31.68
C PRO A 673 166.52 -32.79 31.43
N GLN A 674 165.37 -32.14 31.18
CA GLN A 674 164.11 -32.56 30.49
C GLN A 674 162.97 -33.12 31.39
N HIS A 675 161.67 -32.78 31.24
CA HIS A 675 160.92 -32.00 30.24
C HIS A 675 159.62 -31.42 30.88
N HIS A 676 159.23 -30.23 30.42
CA HIS A 676 157.91 -29.55 30.43
C HIS A 676 156.87 -30.30 29.54
N PRO A 677 155.61 -29.82 29.24
CA PRO A 677 154.73 -28.82 29.89
C PRO A 677 153.17 -29.06 29.78
N GLN A 678 152.38 -28.16 30.43
CA GLN A 678 151.18 -27.37 30.00
C GLN A 678 150.02 -28.02 29.18
N HIS A 679 148.73 -27.64 29.30
CA HIS A 679 148.15 -26.29 29.11
C HIS A 679 146.65 -26.20 29.54
N THR A 680 146.31 -25.08 30.22
CA THR A 680 145.17 -24.10 30.07
C THR A 680 143.75 -24.53 29.66
N GLU A 681 142.74 -24.15 30.47
CA GLU A 681 141.73 -23.06 30.27
C GLU A 681 140.67 -23.36 29.19
N ALA A 682 139.36 -23.16 29.39
CA ALA A 682 138.64 -22.23 30.26
C ALA A 682 137.42 -22.88 30.95
#